data_AF-A0A2H1G3X7-F1
#
_entry.id   AF-A0A2H1G3X7-F1
#
_cell.length_a   1.000
_cell.length_b   1.000
_cell.length_c   1.000
_cell.angle_alpha   90.00
_cell.angle_beta   90.00
_cell.angle_gamma   90.00
#
_symmetry.space_group_name_H-M   'P 1'
#
loop_
_entity.id
_entity.type
_entity.pdbx_description
1 polymer ?
#
loop_
_entity_poly.entity_id
_entity_poly.type
_entity_poly.pdbx_seq_one_letter_code
_entity_poly.pdbx_strand_id
1 'polypeptide(L)'
;MSKQCPESHGIVTMEVQAEICLAIDMQYNPVTSWHNRLLPGEYEDSIIECRLEEVSLKDAAVEFVALSFCSGNPNADVRIWCDGRPLSITADLFAVLRNARARQSTVSLWVDQLCIDQTDILDRNEQSSKMGQIYRAASGVVVWLGEESDGSSAAMQLPRRITKYWPSLYDNPRELLQSNKTPDNIDRWQTGVWTAFMSLLEPPWWRRIWAIQEVVCAREIILTCGTATAVWDDFVKLVQVIDAIRHPVNTPSPGTRTTAQRVAFMQELRSITEQGTTQAMTDYADKDSLALNILSMAKDCEATDHRDKLFACHHLVRLWDRPDYGMPIEMLYKRFALKYLSRLAEAITEPSCDEKTLFRRQVELVYTAGTCNQNLDLPSWVPDWSVPWRTRPLWYENECYSAGGHEIKEIIATVVERRPHEFNFRLPVTTKVFDRVLAAGTDAIQVTSSDPSDLFVDLRAWLFQSMSLLHMHRNRSSPYTDLTTAIARTITVDQDDGHRLSPEEAVSRYEALLEMLRLSKAEPSSPIDNESQSTYHSVAAFLRGRVVFVTERGYIGLAQVGVAWGDTIAVMQGAPVPIVLRPTLETGPKVREYRMLCEAFVANDEVMYGGFWEGDVPGEDIALVTLLGADGKLGPSIYEALVSAGFTVTVLKRDSSKSKTSYPSQVSIPDAFNVEDLVEVLRGQDAIVVTIKGSETELQKRIADACVKAGVKRFIPADFGSVDSSSALTQELVPLYKHKTALREYLIELAQKHSSFTWTSLVCGHFFDQSLEFLHIYLPQRRIEIINDGSQKWSASSLAQIALATVRILQRPDVTANRMIYIQSFLVSQNEVTAAFERATGGAKWEVVSKDSEKYREEEKIKADAGDKEAVENLVWLLGAIDADWTGKKDFAMEELGLEEEDLDEVVRATVKRLEG
;
A
#
# COMPACT_ATOMS: atom_id res chain seq x y z
N MET A 1 34.90 40.94 24.08
CA MET A 1 34.71 39.47 24.12
C MET A 1 33.33 39.17 23.54
N SER A 2 33.27 38.19 22.62
CA SER A 2 32.11 37.44 22.08
C SER A 2 30.89 38.17 21.43
N LYS A 3 30.74 37.92 20.11
CA LYS A 3 29.55 37.64 19.25
C LYS A 3 28.14 38.11 19.69
N GLN A 4 27.37 38.78 18.80
CA GLN A 4 26.36 38.23 17.84
C GLN A 4 25.53 39.36 17.14
N CYS A 5 24.85 39.00 16.04
CA CYS A 5 24.08 39.72 15.00
C CYS A 5 23.34 41.06 15.28
N PRO A 6 23.01 41.78 14.18
CA PRO A 6 21.63 42.19 13.95
C PRO A 6 21.07 41.86 12.54
N GLU A 7 19.78 41.54 12.52
CA GLU A 7 18.91 41.31 11.36
C GLU A 7 18.31 42.60 10.77
N SER A 8 17.82 42.45 9.53
CA SER A 8 16.53 42.94 8.98
C SER A 8 16.48 44.23 8.14
N HIS A 9 15.44 44.26 7.29
CA HIS A 9 14.96 45.19 6.23
C HIS A 9 15.40 44.83 4.78
N GLY A 10 14.56 44.39 3.83
CA GLY A 10 13.12 44.09 3.81
C GLY A 10 12.53 44.06 2.37
N ILE A 11 11.46 43.25 2.19
CA ILE A 11 10.26 43.46 1.33
C ILE A 11 10.43 43.13 -0.19
N VAL A 12 9.66 42.27 -0.87
CA VAL A 12 8.18 42.13 -0.98
C VAL A 12 7.76 40.67 -1.32
N THR A 13 6.78 40.13 -0.59
CA THR A 13 5.87 39.08 -1.08
C THR A 13 4.45 39.64 -1.06
N MET A 14 3.73 39.55 -2.19
CA MET A 14 2.31 39.90 -2.30
C MET A 14 1.47 38.63 -2.17
N GLU A 15 0.48 38.72 -1.30
CA GLU A 15 -0.64 37.81 -1.07
C GLU A 15 -1.51 37.63 -2.31
N VAL A 16 -2.01 36.40 -2.51
CA VAL A 16 -3.35 36.17 -3.07
C VAL A 16 -4.06 35.13 -2.20
N GLN A 17 -5.25 35.52 -1.78
CA GLN A 17 -6.15 34.89 -0.81
C GLN A 17 -6.65 33.51 -1.26
N ALA A 18 -6.61 32.56 -0.33
CA ALA A 18 -7.55 31.44 -0.27
C ALA A 18 -8.31 31.55 1.05
N GLU A 19 -9.54 32.10 0.99
CA GLU A 19 -10.50 32.05 2.08
C GLU A 19 -10.95 30.60 2.30
N ILE A 20 -10.40 29.93 3.33
CA ILE A 20 -11.02 28.77 3.97
C ILE A 20 -10.93 28.97 5.49
N CYS A 21 -11.99 29.56 6.02
CA CYS A 21 -12.45 29.63 7.41
C CYS A 21 -11.48 29.21 8.52
N LEU A 22 -10.66 30.17 8.97
CA LEU A 22 -10.12 30.21 10.33
C LEU A 22 -10.48 31.58 10.95
N ALA A 23 -11.73 31.69 11.40
CA ALA A 23 -12.15 32.73 12.35
C ALA A 23 -13.51 32.35 12.95
N ILE A 24 -13.49 31.49 13.96
CA ILE A 24 -14.38 31.68 15.10
C ILE A 24 -13.46 31.72 16.32
N ASP A 25 -12.97 32.91 16.61
CA ASP A 25 -12.56 33.30 17.95
C ASP A 25 -13.85 33.35 18.79
N MET A 26 -14.28 32.20 19.30
CA MET A 26 -15.24 32.15 20.38
C MET A 26 -14.42 32.08 21.66
N GLN A 27 -14.36 33.26 22.29
CA GLN A 27 -14.11 33.48 23.69
C GLN A 27 -14.26 32.21 24.53
N TYR A 28 -13.21 31.91 25.29
CA TYR A 28 -13.20 31.06 26.48
C TYR A 28 -14.54 31.14 27.23
N ASN A 29 -15.43 30.17 26.99
CA ASN A 29 -16.71 30.04 27.70
C ASN A 29 -16.51 28.97 28.79
N PRO A 30 -16.82 29.25 30.06
CA PRO A 30 -16.56 28.33 31.17
C PRO A 30 -17.34 27.02 30.96
N VAL A 31 -16.67 25.88 31.19
CA VAL A 31 -17.13 24.51 30.92
C VAL A 31 -18.51 24.21 31.54
N THR A 32 -19.59 24.45 30.80
CA THR A 32 -20.97 24.06 31.18
C THR A 32 -21.48 22.88 30.34
N SER A 33 -22.39 22.10 30.93
CA SER A 33 -23.16 21.00 30.34
C SER A 33 -24.58 21.01 30.91
N TRP A 34 -25.53 20.41 30.20
CA TRP A 34 -26.90 20.24 30.69
C TRP A 34 -27.09 18.92 31.43
N HIS A 35 -27.93 18.90 32.46
CA HIS A 35 -28.43 17.66 33.08
C HIS A 35 -29.94 17.77 33.35
N ASN A 36 -30.60 16.63 33.48
CA ASN A 36 -32.04 16.53 33.70
C ASN A 36 -32.35 16.22 35.16
N ARG A 37 -33.27 16.95 35.77
CA ARG A 37 -33.94 16.55 37.02
C ARG A 37 -35.20 15.77 36.69
N LEU A 38 -35.12 14.46 36.79
CA LEU A 38 -36.25 13.54 36.65
C LEU A 38 -37.14 13.65 37.90
N LEU A 39 -38.43 13.94 37.71
CA LEU A 39 -39.37 14.13 38.80
C LEU A 39 -39.86 12.80 39.40
N PRO A 40 -40.24 12.77 40.70
CA PRO A 40 -40.70 11.55 41.34
C PRO A 40 -42.00 11.00 40.74
N GLY A 41 -42.21 9.70 40.83
CA GLY A 41 -43.45 9.03 40.41
C GLY A 41 -43.43 7.53 40.68
N GLU A 42 -44.59 6.88 40.62
CA GLU A 42 -44.69 5.42 40.78
C GLU A 42 -44.29 4.70 39.48
N TYR A 43 -43.82 3.46 39.58
CA TYR A 43 -43.35 2.70 38.41
C TYR A 43 -44.45 2.54 37.34
N GLU A 44 -45.71 2.40 37.76
CA GLU A 44 -46.87 2.22 36.87
C GLU A 44 -47.36 3.52 36.23
N ASP A 45 -46.86 4.69 36.66
CA ASP A 45 -47.29 5.98 36.11
C ASP A 45 -46.81 6.13 34.66
N SER A 46 -47.78 6.29 33.75
CA SER A 46 -47.54 6.48 32.31
C SER A 46 -46.89 7.82 31.95
N ILE A 47 -46.95 8.82 32.84
CA ILE A 47 -46.39 10.15 32.62
C ILE A 47 -45.03 10.24 33.30
N ILE A 48 -44.00 10.59 32.53
CA ILE A 48 -42.66 10.94 33.03
C ILE A 48 -42.44 12.43 32.78
N GLU A 49 -41.99 13.14 33.82
CA GLU A 49 -41.67 14.56 33.77
C GLU A 49 -40.21 14.81 34.17
N CYS A 50 -39.52 15.70 33.46
CA CYS A 50 -38.17 16.16 33.79
C CYS A 50 -38.01 17.67 33.59
N ARG A 51 -36.92 18.22 34.14
CA ARG A 51 -36.50 19.62 33.93
C ARG A 51 -35.05 19.67 33.47
N LEU A 52 -34.73 20.50 32.49
CA LEU A 52 -33.36 20.65 32.00
C LEU A 52 -32.65 21.80 32.73
N GLU A 53 -31.42 21.57 33.18
CA GLU A 53 -30.64 22.56 33.91
C GLU A 53 -29.21 22.67 33.40
N GLU A 54 -28.71 23.89 33.25
CA GLU A 54 -27.32 24.14 32.87
C GLU A 54 -26.44 24.15 34.12
N VAL A 55 -25.38 23.37 34.09
CA VAL A 55 -24.44 23.25 35.20
C VAL A 55 -22.99 23.36 34.73
N SER A 56 -22.15 23.93 35.58
CA SER A 56 -20.70 23.95 35.36
C SER A 56 -20.10 22.60 35.72
N LEU A 57 -19.40 21.95 34.79
CA LEU A 57 -18.68 20.70 35.07
C LEU A 57 -17.48 20.91 36.01
N LYS A 58 -17.09 22.16 36.28
CA LYS A 58 -16.05 22.50 37.27
C LYS A 58 -16.57 22.56 38.69
N ASP A 59 -17.88 22.64 38.87
CA ASP A 59 -18.48 22.71 40.20
C ASP A 59 -18.65 21.30 40.76
N ALA A 60 -17.75 20.91 41.67
CA ALA A 60 -17.79 19.61 42.32
C ALA A 60 -19.02 19.41 43.22
N ALA A 61 -19.79 20.47 43.53
CA ALA A 61 -21.03 20.36 44.30
C ALA A 61 -22.21 19.84 43.45
N VAL A 62 -22.09 19.83 42.12
CA VAL A 62 -23.13 19.31 41.23
C VAL A 62 -22.99 17.80 41.10
N GLU A 63 -23.93 17.06 41.71
CA GLU A 63 -24.00 15.61 41.59
C GLU A 63 -25.05 15.19 40.55
N PHE A 64 -24.64 14.33 39.63
CA PHE A 64 -25.51 13.70 38.65
C PHE A 64 -24.98 12.32 38.26
N VAL A 65 -25.89 11.45 37.80
CA VAL A 65 -25.54 10.13 37.26
C VAL A 65 -25.65 10.21 35.74
N ALA A 66 -24.66 9.69 35.02
CA ALA A 66 -24.74 9.61 33.57
C ALA A 66 -25.41 8.29 33.16
N LEU A 67 -26.31 8.37 32.20
CA LEU A 67 -27.00 7.20 31.67
C LEU A 67 -26.30 6.70 30.40
N SER A 68 -26.18 5.39 30.27
CA SER A 68 -25.58 4.71 29.14
C SER A 68 -26.53 3.59 28.67
N PHE A 69 -27.10 3.74 27.47
CA PHE A 69 -28.12 2.82 26.95
C PHE A 69 -28.03 2.73 25.42
N CYS A 70 -28.50 1.62 24.86
CA CYS A 70 -28.61 1.46 23.41
C CYS A 70 -30.06 1.75 22.99
N SER A 71 -30.27 2.80 22.19
CA SER A 71 -31.55 2.97 21.51
C SER A 71 -31.70 1.91 20.43
N GLY A 72 -32.77 1.13 20.48
CA GLY A 72 -33.13 0.14 19.48
C GLY A 72 -33.83 0.81 18.29
N ASN A 73 -35.13 0.60 18.16
CA ASN A 73 -35.91 1.10 17.02
C ASN A 73 -36.16 2.62 17.13
N PRO A 74 -35.57 3.45 16.24
CA PRO A 74 -35.73 4.91 16.30
C PRO A 74 -37.16 5.37 15.95
N ASN A 75 -38.03 4.48 15.45
CA ASN A 75 -39.40 4.82 15.07
C ASN A 75 -40.43 4.62 16.21
N ALA A 76 -40.01 4.15 17.38
CA ALA A 76 -40.87 3.95 18.54
C ALA A 76 -40.84 5.17 19.46
N ASP A 77 -41.50 6.25 19.03
CA ASP A 77 -41.56 7.51 19.80
C ASP A 77 -42.63 7.43 20.91
N VAL A 78 -42.17 7.46 22.16
CA VAL A 78 -43.00 7.70 23.35
C VAL A 78 -42.79 9.13 23.82
N ARG A 79 -43.76 9.70 24.55
CA ARG A 79 -43.68 11.10 25.00
C ARG A 79 -43.43 11.21 26.48
N ILE A 80 -42.54 12.13 26.84
CA ILE A 80 -42.34 12.63 28.20
C ILE A 80 -42.60 14.15 28.23
N TRP A 81 -42.60 14.75 29.42
CA TRP A 81 -42.69 16.20 29.57
C TRP A 81 -41.37 16.76 30.07
N CYS A 82 -40.74 17.64 29.30
CA CYS A 82 -39.53 18.36 29.67
C CYS A 82 -39.85 19.85 29.80
N ASP A 83 -39.66 20.44 30.98
CA ASP A 83 -39.98 21.85 31.27
C ASP A 83 -41.40 22.27 30.85
N GLY A 84 -42.36 21.36 31.10
CA GLY A 84 -43.77 21.56 30.77
C GLY A 84 -44.11 21.47 29.28
N ARG A 85 -43.18 21.02 28.43
CA ARG A 85 -43.40 20.77 26.99
C ARG A 85 -43.31 19.28 26.67
N PRO A 86 -44.15 18.75 25.78
CA PRO A 86 -44.04 17.36 25.35
C PRO A 86 -42.77 17.16 24.51
N LEU A 87 -42.00 16.13 24.83
CA LEU A 87 -40.78 15.72 24.12
C LEU A 87 -40.90 14.26 23.72
N SER A 88 -40.66 13.95 22.45
CA SER A 88 -40.60 12.58 21.95
C SER A 88 -39.24 11.96 22.24
N ILE A 89 -39.23 10.73 22.74
CA ILE A 89 -38.04 9.94 23.06
C ILE A 89 -38.23 8.49 22.61
N THR A 90 -37.14 7.72 22.56
CA THR A 90 -37.21 6.30 22.22
C THR A 90 -37.86 5.47 23.33
N ALA A 91 -38.46 4.34 22.97
CA ALA A 91 -39.02 3.39 23.92
C ALA A 91 -37.98 2.88 24.95
N ASP A 92 -36.74 2.68 24.52
CA ASP A 92 -35.64 2.26 25.41
C ASP A 92 -35.30 3.36 26.43
N LEU A 93 -35.26 4.63 25.99
CA LEU A 93 -35.06 5.74 26.91
C LEU A 93 -36.23 5.87 27.89
N PHE A 94 -37.47 5.69 27.43
CA PHE A 94 -38.62 5.72 28.32
C PHE A 94 -38.54 4.62 29.38
N ALA A 95 -38.21 3.40 29.00
CA ALA A 95 -38.09 2.26 29.91
C ALA A 95 -37.03 2.49 30.98
N VAL A 96 -35.86 3.01 30.60
CA VAL A 96 -34.78 3.26 31.55
C VAL A 96 -35.03 4.49 32.42
N LEU A 97 -35.68 5.55 31.92
CA LEU A 97 -36.11 6.69 32.74
C LEU A 97 -37.16 6.25 33.77
N ARG A 98 -38.12 5.41 33.36
CA ARG A 98 -39.11 4.83 34.27
C ARG A 98 -38.44 4.02 35.38
N ASN A 99 -37.38 3.29 35.05
CA ASN A 99 -36.61 2.51 36.01
C ASN A 99 -35.76 3.38 36.96
N ALA A 100 -35.11 4.42 36.41
CA ALA A 100 -34.28 5.34 37.17
C ALA A 100 -35.10 6.30 38.06
N ARG A 101 -36.41 6.45 37.82
CA ARG A 101 -37.30 7.30 38.59
C ARG A 101 -37.44 6.82 40.04
N ALA A 102 -37.19 7.71 40.99
CA ALA A 102 -37.47 7.45 42.39
C ALA A 102 -38.92 7.82 42.77
N ARG A 103 -39.48 7.15 43.78
CA ARG A 103 -40.87 7.40 44.22
C ARG A 103 -41.10 8.76 44.86
N GLN A 104 -40.11 9.28 45.60
CA GLN A 104 -40.30 10.44 46.48
C GLN A 104 -39.26 11.55 46.29
N SER A 105 -38.23 11.34 45.48
CA SER A 105 -37.13 12.28 45.28
C SER A 105 -36.84 12.49 43.81
N THR A 106 -36.35 13.68 43.46
CA THR A 106 -35.85 13.94 42.10
C THR A 106 -34.53 13.23 41.88
N VAL A 107 -34.28 12.76 40.67
CA VAL A 107 -33.01 12.14 40.27
C VAL A 107 -32.33 13.01 39.22
N SER A 108 -31.08 13.41 39.48
CA SER A 108 -30.27 14.18 38.54
C SER A 108 -29.56 13.24 37.57
N LEU A 109 -29.97 13.25 36.30
CA LEU A 109 -29.46 12.38 35.25
C LEU A 109 -28.89 13.17 34.09
N TRP A 110 -27.72 12.76 33.58
CA TRP A 110 -27.26 13.18 32.27
C TRP A 110 -27.65 12.12 31.23
N VAL A 111 -28.34 12.53 30.17
CA VAL A 111 -28.81 11.66 29.09
C VAL A 111 -28.55 12.36 27.77
N ASP A 112 -27.75 11.75 26.90
CA ASP A 112 -27.34 12.31 25.60
C ASP A 112 -28.53 12.75 24.72
N GLN A 113 -29.59 11.93 24.62
CA GLN A 113 -30.78 12.22 23.83
C GLN A 113 -31.61 13.40 24.38
N LEU A 114 -31.42 13.79 25.64
CA LEU A 114 -32.14 14.91 26.27
C LEU A 114 -31.28 16.16 26.45
N CYS A 115 -30.00 15.98 26.78
CA CYS A 115 -29.07 17.06 27.12
C CYS A 115 -28.37 17.67 25.89
N ILE A 116 -28.45 17.01 24.73
CA ILE A 116 -27.84 17.46 23.48
C ILE A 116 -28.95 17.70 22.47
N ASP A 117 -28.97 18.89 21.86
CA ASP A 117 -29.82 19.15 20.72
C ASP A 117 -29.29 18.37 19.51
N GLN A 118 -29.86 17.18 19.29
CA GLN A 118 -29.48 16.30 18.20
C GLN A 118 -29.71 16.91 16.80
N THR A 119 -30.48 18.00 16.73
CA THR A 119 -30.79 18.71 15.48
C THR A 119 -29.85 19.88 15.20
N ASP A 120 -29.12 20.39 16.20
CA ASP A 120 -28.11 21.42 16.05
C ASP A 120 -26.70 20.83 15.96
N ILE A 121 -26.09 20.92 14.79
CA ILE A 121 -24.72 20.43 14.55
C ILE A 121 -23.70 21.14 15.45
N LEU A 122 -23.89 22.43 15.76
CA LEU A 122 -22.96 23.18 16.62
C LEU A 122 -23.00 22.67 18.04
N ASP A 123 -24.20 22.52 18.62
CA ASP A 123 -24.36 21.91 19.93
C ASP A 123 -23.84 20.46 19.93
N ARG A 124 -24.18 19.65 18.92
CA ARG A 124 -23.71 18.26 18.83
C ARG A 124 -22.18 18.16 18.80
N ASN A 125 -21.52 19.03 18.03
CA ASN A 125 -20.06 19.14 17.98
C ASN A 125 -19.49 19.53 19.35
N GLU A 126 -20.05 20.55 19.98
CA GLU A 126 -19.61 21.04 21.27
C GLU A 126 -19.80 20.00 22.38
N GLN A 127 -20.98 19.39 22.50
CA GLN A 127 -21.27 18.38 23.53
C GLN A 127 -20.45 17.11 23.31
N SER A 128 -20.30 16.64 22.06
CA SER A 128 -19.44 15.49 21.75
C SER A 128 -17.97 15.76 22.13
N SER A 129 -17.51 17.01 21.96
CA SER A 129 -16.18 17.45 22.41
C SER A 129 -16.04 17.56 23.93
N LYS A 130 -17.12 17.38 24.70
CA LYS A 130 -17.15 17.38 26.18
C LYS A 130 -17.47 16.02 26.80
N MET A 131 -17.95 15.03 26.02
CA MET A 131 -18.40 13.71 26.51
C MET A 131 -17.49 13.08 27.56
N GLY A 132 -16.17 13.06 27.33
CA GLY A 132 -15.23 12.43 28.26
C GLY A 132 -15.12 13.17 29.60
N GLN A 133 -15.34 14.49 29.61
CA GLN A 133 -15.38 15.30 30.83
C GLN A 133 -16.69 15.08 31.57
N ILE A 134 -17.82 14.95 30.85
CA ILE A 134 -19.14 14.68 31.42
C ILE A 134 -19.15 13.35 32.17
N TYR A 135 -18.73 12.25 31.52
CA TYR A 135 -18.68 10.93 32.16
C TYR A 135 -17.71 10.86 33.35
N ARG A 136 -16.61 11.62 33.29
CA ARG A 136 -15.64 11.75 34.39
C ARG A 136 -16.14 12.62 35.55
N ALA A 137 -17.02 13.58 35.27
CA ALA A 137 -17.63 14.45 36.27
C ALA A 137 -18.81 13.77 36.99
N ALA A 138 -19.52 12.86 36.32
CA ALA A 138 -20.64 12.12 36.88
C ALA A 138 -20.25 11.35 38.15
N SER A 139 -21.19 11.26 39.10
CA SER A 139 -21.04 10.47 40.33
C SER A 139 -20.94 8.97 40.03
N GLY A 140 -21.47 8.53 38.88
CA GLY A 140 -21.38 7.18 38.36
C GLY A 140 -22.11 7.07 37.02
N VAL A 141 -21.94 5.92 36.37
CA VAL A 141 -22.59 5.58 35.10
C VAL A 141 -23.51 4.39 35.31
N VAL A 142 -24.76 4.55 34.87
CA VAL A 142 -25.74 3.46 34.85
C VAL A 142 -25.81 2.92 33.43
N VAL A 143 -25.42 1.65 33.27
CA VAL A 143 -25.50 0.91 32.01
C VAL A 143 -26.81 0.13 31.98
N TRP A 144 -27.64 0.36 30.97
CA TRP A 144 -28.91 -0.35 30.77
C TRP A 144 -28.76 -1.47 29.74
N LEU A 145 -28.96 -2.70 30.20
CA LEU A 145 -28.88 -3.91 29.38
C LEU A 145 -30.24 -4.37 28.82
N GLY A 146 -31.35 -3.80 29.31
CA GLY A 146 -32.71 -4.13 28.88
C GLY A 146 -33.69 -4.31 30.03
N GLU A 147 -34.93 -4.64 29.72
CA GLU A 147 -35.94 -5.00 30.73
C GLU A 147 -35.65 -6.36 31.37
N GLU A 148 -36.26 -6.61 32.54
CA GLU A 148 -36.11 -7.87 33.26
C GLU A 148 -36.82 -9.02 32.53
N SER A 149 -36.16 -10.17 32.45
CA SER A 149 -36.67 -11.41 31.85
C SER A 149 -36.48 -12.57 32.82
N ASP A 150 -37.07 -13.73 32.51
CA ASP A 150 -36.96 -14.91 33.37
C ASP A 150 -35.49 -15.23 33.70
N GLY A 151 -35.15 -15.16 34.99
CA GLY A 151 -33.82 -15.45 35.52
C GLY A 151 -32.81 -14.29 35.48
N SER A 152 -33.12 -13.13 34.87
CA SER A 152 -32.14 -12.04 34.74
C SER A 152 -31.76 -11.42 36.08
N SER A 153 -32.68 -11.32 37.04
CA SER A 153 -32.36 -10.86 38.41
C SER A 153 -31.39 -11.77 39.15
N ALA A 154 -31.57 -13.10 39.03
CA ALA A 154 -30.62 -14.06 39.60
C ALA A 154 -29.26 -13.99 38.89
N ALA A 155 -29.25 -13.78 37.57
CA ALA A 155 -28.04 -13.61 36.78
C ALA A 155 -27.27 -12.32 37.15
N MET A 156 -27.95 -11.21 37.35
CA MET A 156 -27.34 -9.95 37.79
C MET A 156 -26.73 -10.04 39.20
N GLN A 157 -27.25 -10.93 40.06
CA GLN A 157 -26.67 -11.20 41.38
C GLN A 157 -25.52 -12.22 41.35
N LEU A 158 -25.42 -13.03 40.28
CA LEU A 158 -24.44 -14.12 40.18
C LEU A 158 -22.99 -13.66 40.39
N PRO A 159 -22.51 -12.54 39.80
CA PRO A 159 -21.15 -12.07 40.02
C PRO A 159 -20.78 -11.90 41.51
N ARG A 160 -21.63 -11.21 42.27
CA ARG A 160 -21.44 -11.01 43.71
C ARG A 160 -21.46 -12.34 44.49
N ARG A 161 -22.30 -13.28 44.08
CA ARG A 161 -22.38 -14.61 44.71
C ARG A 161 -21.14 -15.43 44.44
N ILE A 162 -20.62 -15.41 43.21
CA ILE A 162 -19.36 -16.08 42.86
C ILE A 162 -18.21 -15.48 43.67
N THR A 163 -18.09 -14.15 43.73
CA THR A 163 -17.07 -13.48 44.56
C THR A 163 -17.14 -13.91 46.03
N LYS A 164 -18.34 -14.09 46.57
CA LYS A 164 -18.53 -14.43 47.99
C LYS A 164 -18.34 -15.92 48.30
N TYR A 165 -18.85 -16.81 47.46
CA TYR A 165 -19.00 -18.24 47.78
C TYR A 165 -18.05 -19.14 46.99
N TRP A 166 -17.47 -18.66 45.89
CA TRP A 166 -16.54 -19.42 45.05
C TRP A 166 -15.38 -18.55 44.53
N PRO A 167 -14.60 -17.88 45.40
CA PRO A 167 -13.56 -16.95 44.97
C PRO A 167 -12.42 -17.64 44.19
N SER A 168 -12.16 -18.93 44.46
CA SER A 168 -11.14 -19.72 43.73
C SER A 168 -11.43 -19.85 42.23
N LEU A 169 -12.68 -19.61 41.81
CA LEU A 169 -13.07 -19.69 40.41
C LEU A 169 -12.35 -18.66 39.54
N TYR A 170 -12.00 -17.50 40.09
CA TYR A 170 -11.25 -16.47 39.36
C TYR A 170 -9.80 -16.87 39.09
N ASP A 171 -9.16 -17.54 40.05
CA ASP A 171 -7.79 -18.03 39.91
C ASP A 171 -7.72 -19.32 39.06
N ASN A 172 -8.80 -20.10 39.06
CA ASN A 172 -8.90 -21.35 38.32
C ASN A 172 -10.26 -21.52 37.63
N PRO A 173 -10.47 -20.91 36.45
CA PRO A 173 -11.74 -21.01 35.71
C PRO A 173 -12.19 -22.44 35.42
N ARG A 174 -11.25 -23.39 35.31
CA ARG A 174 -11.57 -24.82 35.06
C ARG A 174 -12.39 -25.47 36.17
N GLU A 175 -12.45 -24.87 37.37
CA GLU A 175 -13.33 -25.37 38.43
C GLU A 175 -14.81 -25.34 38.03
N LEU A 176 -15.22 -24.46 37.10
CA LEU A 176 -16.60 -24.41 36.61
C LEU A 176 -17.05 -25.71 35.91
N LEU A 177 -16.11 -26.43 35.30
CA LEU A 177 -16.37 -27.71 34.63
C LEU A 177 -16.54 -28.88 35.61
N GLN A 178 -16.23 -28.67 36.90
CA GLN A 178 -16.29 -29.68 37.94
C GLN A 178 -17.57 -29.49 38.75
N SER A 179 -18.66 -30.14 38.35
CA SER A 179 -19.98 -29.95 38.97
C SER A 179 -20.04 -30.27 40.47
N ASN A 180 -19.08 -31.04 40.99
CA ASN A 180 -18.91 -31.33 42.42
C ASN A 180 -18.23 -30.20 43.22
N LYS A 181 -17.64 -29.21 42.54
CA LYS A 181 -17.06 -28.01 43.15
C LYS A 181 -18.02 -26.82 43.18
N THR A 182 -19.13 -26.87 42.46
CA THR A 182 -20.15 -25.82 42.49
C THR A 182 -20.81 -25.76 43.88
N PRO A 183 -20.80 -24.60 44.58
CA PRO A 183 -21.48 -24.45 45.86
C PRO A 183 -22.98 -24.73 45.79
N ASP A 184 -23.57 -25.31 46.86
CA ASP A 184 -24.99 -25.71 46.90
C ASP A 184 -26.00 -24.60 46.58
N ASN A 185 -25.61 -23.34 46.78
CA ASN A 185 -26.47 -22.20 46.50
C ASN A 185 -26.33 -21.69 45.06
N ILE A 186 -25.35 -22.13 44.28
CA ILE A 186 -25.13 -21.70 42.89
C ILE A 186 -25.55 -22.84 41.95
N ASP A 187 -26.32 -22.53 40.92
CA ASP A 187 -26.72 -23.54 39.93
C ASP A 187 -25.48 -24.15 39.26
N ARG A 188 -25.58 -25.43 38.87
CA ARG A 188 -24.52 -26.10 38.11
C ARG A 188 -24.28 -25.40 36.78
N TRP A 189 -23.04 -25.38 36.32
CA TRP A 189 -22.68 -24.84 35.00
C TRP A 189 -23.63 -25.33 33.88
N GLN A 190 -23.97 -24.44 32.95
CA GLN A 190 -24.94 -24.65 31.85
C GLN A 190 -26.40 -24.91 32.27
N THR A 191 -26.76 -24.66 33.54
CA THR A 191 -28.16 -24.72 33.99
C THR A 191 -28.67 -23.36 34.45
N GLY A 192 -29.98 -23.13 34.32
CA GLY A 192 -30.72 -22.01 34.92
C GLY A 192 -30.04 -20.65 34.78
N VAL A 193 -29.50 -20.15 35.91
CA VAL A 193 -28.90 -18.81 36.04
C VAL A 193 -27.75 -18.53 35.07
N TRP A 194 -26.97 -19.54 34.67
CA TRP A 194 -25.85 -19.37 33.75
C TRP A 194 -26.32 -19.05 32.33
N THR A 195 -27.45 -19.63 31.92
CA THR A 195 -28.05 -19.34 30.62
C THR A 195 -28.58 -17.90 30.61
N ALA A 196 -29.27 -17.49 31.67
CA ALA A 196 -29.73 -16.11 31.82
C ALA A 196 -28.55 -15.10 31.87
N PHE A 197 -27.42 -15.47 32.49
CA PHE A 197 -26.22 -14.63 32.47
C PHE A 197 -25.63 -14.47 31.07
N MET A 198 -25.63 -15.53 30.25
CA MET A 198 -25.20 -15.44 28.86
C MET A 198 -26.06 -14.49 28.03
N SER A 199 -27.38 -14.50 28.25
CA SER A 199 -28.29 -13.57 27.59
C SER A 199 -28.02 -12.10 27.97
N LEU A 200 -27.35 -11.81 29.09
CA LEU A 200 -26.92 -10.44 29.44
C LEU A 200 -25.74 -9.95 28.58
N LEU A 201 -25.07 -10.83 27.83
CA LEU A 201 -23.95 -10.50 26.93
C LEU A 201 -24.39 -10.30 25.47
N GLU A 202 -25.66 -10.57 25.16
CA GLU A 202 -26.26 -10.40 23.83
C GLU A 202 -26.74 -8.97 23.48
N PRO A 203 -27.10 -8.10 24.45
CA PRO A 203 -27.62 -6.77 24.14
C PRO A 203 -26.70 -5.97 23.20
N PRO A 204 -27.27 -5.18 22.26
CA PRO A 204 -26.49 -4.40 21.30
C PRO A 204 -25.59 -3.35 21.96
N TRP A 205 -25.87 -2.98 23.21
CA TRP A 205 -25.05 -2.05 23.98
C TRP A 205 -23.56 -2.40 23.97
N TRP A 206 -23.21 -3.69 24.12
CA TRP A 206 -21.82 -4.17 24.13
C TRP A 206 -21.05 -3.91 22.84
N ARG A 207 -21.76 -3.67 21.74
CA ARG A 207 -21.18 -3.39 20.43
C ARG A 207 -21.07 -1.90 20.15
N ARG A 208 -21.70 -1.01 20.92
CA ARG A 208 -21.67 0.45 20.66
C ARG A 208 -20.27 1.01 20.81
N ILE A 209 -19.87 1.92 19.91
CA ILE A 209 -18.58 2.59 20.02
C ILE A 209 -18.49 3.53 21.23
N TRP A 210 -19.59 4.23 21.54
CA TRP A 210 -19.65 5.15 22.68
C TRP A 210 -19.51 4.43 24.03
N ALA A 211 -19.94 3.16 24.12
CA ALA A 211 -19.81 2.36 25.34
C ALA A 211 -18.36 2.32 25.88
N ILE A 212 -17.37 2.36 24.98
CA ILE A 212 -15.95 2.40 25.36
C ILE A 212 -15.65 3.64 26.20
N GLN A 213 -15.99 4.83 25.71
CA GLN A 213 -15.71 6.07 26.42
C GLN A 213 -16.56 6.19 27.69
N GLU A 214 -17.82 5.76 27.64
CA GLU A 214 -18.77 5.74 28.74
C GLU A 214 -18.24 4.90 29.92
N VAL A 215 -17.65 3.74 29.64
CA VAL A 215 -17.03 2.87 30.65
C VAL A 215 -15.68 3.40 31.11
N VAL A 216 -14.79 3.77 30.18
CA VAL A 216 -13.40 4.15 30.48
C VAL A 216 -13.33 5.45 31.29
N CYS A 217 -14.25 6.38 31.07
CA CYS A 217 -14.26 7.67 31.80
C CYS A 217 -15.02 7.62 33.13
N ALA A 218 -15.77 6.54 33.41
CA ALA A 218 -16.62 6.45 34.59
C ALA A 218 -15.82 6.29 35.89
N ARG A 219 -16.31 6.91 36.97
CA ARG A 219 -15.79 6.66 38.33
C ARG A 219 -16.32 5.35 38.91
N GLU A 220 -17.62 5.15 38.75
CA GLU A 220 -18.38 4.01 39.25
C GLU A 220 -19.32 3.55 38.14
N ILE A 221 -19.50 2.24 37.99
CA ILE A 221 -20.39 1.67 36.96
C ILE A 221 -21.31 0.63 37.58
N ILE A 222 -22.61 0.82 37.34
CA ILE A 222 -23.65 -0.13 37.71
C ILE A 222 -24.35 -0.59 36.45
N LEU A 223 -24.36 -1.90 36.22
CA LEU A 223 -25.19 -2.49 35.17
C LEU A 223 -26.59 -2.73 35.71
N THR A 224 -27.59 -2.52 34.87
CA THR A 224 -29.01 -2.66 35.19
C THR A 224 -29.72 -3.49 34.13
N CYS A 225 -30.59 -4.40 34.57
CA CYS A 225 -31.51 -5.15 33.73
C CYS A 225 -32.85 -5.19 34.47
N GLY A 226 -33.80 -4.37 34.01
CA GLY A 226 -34.96 -3.99 34.83
C GLY A 226 -34.50 -3.43 36.18
N THR A 227 -35.05 -3.95 37.29
CA THR A 227 -34.70 -3.47 38.64
C THR A 227 -33.45 -4.12 39.23
N ALA A 228 -32.93 -5.15 38.56
CA ALA A 228 -31.77 -5.89 39.03
C ALA A 228 -30.45 -5.21 38.65
N THR A 229 -29.48 -5.23 39.55
CA THR A 229 -28.23 -4.48 39.43
C THR A 229 -26.99 -5.37 39.63
N ALA A 230 -25.92 -5.08 38.88
CA ALA A 230 -24.61 -5.70 39.06
C ALA A 230 -23.52 -4.62 39.11
N VAL A 231 -22.49 -4.82 39.93
CA VAL A 231 -21.30 -3.97 39.95
C VAL A 231 -20.38 -4.40 38.81
N TRP A 232 -19.85 -3.43 38.07
CA TRP A 232 -19.02 -3.69 36.89
C TRP A 232 -17.84 -4.62 37.18
N ASP A 233 -17.03 -4.36 38.20
CA ASP A 233 -15.82 -5.15 38.46
C ASP A 233 -16.10 -6.64 38.74
N ASP A 234 -17.16 -6.94 39.50
CA ASP A 234 -17.59 -8.33 39.72
C ASP A 234 -18.10 -8.95 38.42
N PHE A 235 -18.88 -8.19 37.64
CA PHE A 235 -19.44 -8.65 36.37
C PHE A 235 -18.34 -9.00 35.36
N VAL A 236 -17.34 -8.12 35.19
CA VAL A 236 -16.20 -8.33 34.29
C VAL A 236 -15.41 -9.59 34.67
N LYS A 237 -15.11 -9.79 35.96
CA LYS A 237 -14.40 -11.00 36.42
C LYS A 237 -15.14 -12.27 36.07
N LEU A 238 -16.47 -12.28 36.23
CA LEU A 238 -17.27 -13.44 35.85
C LEU A 238 -17.31 -13.66 34.33
N VAL A 239 -17.39 -12.58 33.54
CA VAL A 239 -17.28 -12.66 32.08
C VAL A 239 -15.94 -13.25 31.65
N GLN A 240 -14.83 -12.85 32.29
CA GLN A 240 -13.49 -13.38 32.01
C GLN A 240 -13.37 -14.88 32.35
N VAL A 241 -13.96 -15.33 33.46
CA VAL A 241 -14.03 -16.76 33.81
C VAL A 241 -14.76 -17.54 32.73
N ILE A 242 -15.92 -17.05 32.29
CA ILE A 242 -16.72 -17.70 31.27
C ILE A 242 -15.97 -17.75 29.93
N ASP A 243 -15.32 -16.66 29.55
CA ASP A 243 -14.55 -16.56 28.31
C ASP A 243 -13.38 -17.55 28.30
N ALA A 244 -12.61 -17.64 29.39
CA ALA A 244 -11.50 -18.58 29.53
C ALA A 244 -11.92 -20.06 29.40
N ILE A 245 -13.19 -20.39 29.65
CA ILE A 245 -13.73 -21.75 29.51
C ILE A 245 -14.24 -22.01 28.09
N ARG A 246 -14.90 -21.02 27.49
CA ARG A 246 -15.48 -21.15 26.15
C ARG A 246 -14.45 -20.97 25.04
N HIS A 247 -13.41 -20.19 25.30
CA HIS A 247 -12.37 -19.81 24.37
C HIS A 247 -11.00 -19.96 25.05
N PRO A 248 -10.56 -21.21 25.33
CA PRO A 248 -9.30 -21.46 26.03
C PRO A 248 -8.05 -21.01 25.24
N VAL A 249 -8.22 -20.70 23.95
CA VAL A 249 -7.21 -20.11 23.09
C VAL A 249 -7.60 -18.67 22.78
N ASN A 250 -6.73 -17.76 23.19
CA ASN A 250 -7.10 -16.45 23.70
C ASN A 250 -6.71 -15.32 22.73
N THR A 251 -6.73 -15.55 21.42
CA THR A 251 -6.28 -14.56 20.43
C THR A 251 -7.46 -13.69 19.95
N PRO A 252 -7.56 -12.42 20.41
CA PRO A 252 -8.57 -11.50 19.90
C PRO A 252 -8.32 -11.25 18.41
N SER A 253 -9.27 -11.67 17.57
CA SER A 253 -9.19 -11.47 16.13
C SER A 253 -10.12 -10.32 15.71
N PRO A 254 -9.62 -9.30 14.98
CA PRO A 254 -10.47 -8.24 14.42
C PRO A 254 -11.61 -8.83 13.58
N GLY A 255 -12.84 -8.31 13.74
CA GLY A 255 -14.03 -8.77 13.01
C GLY A 255 -14.76 -9.98 13.60
N THR A 256 -14.18 -10.62 14.62
CA THR A 256 -14.78 -11.78 15.32
C THR A 256 -14.84 -11.59 16.84
N ARG A 257 -14.61 -10.36 17.33
CA ARG A 257 -14.51 -10.12 18.77
C ARG A 257 -15.81 -10.45 19.51
N THR A 258 -15.72 -11.32 20.52
CA THR A 258 -16.84 -11.68 21.40
C THR A 258 -17.19 -10.50 22.31
N THR A 259 -18.39 -10.52 22.90
CA THR A 259 -18.75 -9.55 23.96
C THR A 259 -17.72 -9.56 25.08
N ALA A 260 -17.27 -10.74 25.52
CA ALA A 260 -16.27 -10.86 26.57
C ALA A 260 -14.94 -10.17 26.22
N GLN A 261 -14.46 -10.32 24.98
CA GLN A 261 -13.26 -9.63 24.50
C GLN A 261 -13.44 -8.10 24.48
N ARG A 262 -14.63 -7.59 24.15
CA ARG A 262 -14.93 -6.15 24.23
C ARG A 262 -14.95 -5.65 25.68
N VAL A 263 -15.52 -6.43 26.59
CA VAL A 263 -15.53 -6.13 28.03
C VAL A 263 -14.10 -6.10 28.58
N ALA A 264 -13.29 -7.09 28.23
CA ALA A 264 -11.88 -7.14 28.63
C ALA A 264 -11.11 -5.91 28.12
N PHE A 265 -11.31 -5.52 26.85
CA PHE A 265 -10.70 -4.32 26.28
C PHE A 265 -11.12 -3.04 27.00
N MET A 266 -12.42 -2.85 27.27
CA MET A 266 -12.90 -1.68 28.02
C MET A 266 -12.33 -1.64 29.44
N GLN A 267 -12.22 -2.80 30.12
CA GLN A 267 -11.63 -2.90 31.45
C GLN A 267 -10.13 -2.57 31.45
N GLU A 268 -9.39 -3.07 30.45
CA GLU A 268 -7.96 -2.79 30.29
C GLU A 268 -7.72 -1.29 30.09
N LEU A 269 -8.43 -0.68 29.13
CA LEU A 269 -8.36 0.77 28.90
C LEU A 269 -8.71 1.56 30.17
N ARG A 270 -9.77 1.16 30.88
CA ARG A 270 -10.18 1.79 32.12
C ARG A 270 -9.06 1.74 33.16
N SER A 271 -8.43 0.60 33.36
CA SER A 271 -7.34 0.42 34.33
C SER A 271 -6.13 1.32 34.03
N ILE A 272 -5.82 1.54 32.75
CA ILE A 272 -4.76 2.44 32.29
C ILE A 272 -5.14 3.90 32.62
N THR A 273 -6.39 4.30 32.34
CA THR A 273 -6.84 5.67 32.61
C THR A 273 -7.00 6.02 34.09
N GLU A 274 -7.39 5.05 34.94
CA GLU A 274 -7.58 5.24 36.38
C GLU A 274 -6.25 5.40 37.14
N GLN A 275 -5.17 4.77 36.67
CA GLN A 275 -3.84 4.85 37.29
C GLN A 275 -3.11 6.20 37.08
N GLY A 276 -3.77 7.19 36.48
CA GLY A 276 -3.26 8.56 36.42
C GLY A 276 -2.28 8.84 35.28
N THR A 277 -2.13 7.95 34.30
CA THR A 277 -1.36 8.25 33.09
C THR A 277 -2.16 9.09 32.09
N THR A 278 -2.63 10.26 32.54
CA THR A 278 -3.07 11.32 31.61
C THR A 278 -1.94 11.68 30.62
N GLN A 279 -0.69 11.30 30.94
CA GLN A 279 0.51 11.46 30.13
C GLN A 279 0.88 10.23 29.25
N ALA A 280 0.52 8.99 29.60
CA ALA A 280 0.96 7.79 28.85
C ALA A 280 0.04 7.39 27.69
N MET A 281 -1.20 7.92 27.65
CA MET A 281 -2.09 7.73 26.49
C MET A 281 -1.89 8.79 25.39
N THR A 282 -0.86 9.63 25.50
CA THR A 282 -0.78 10.88 24.73
C THR A 282 0.51 11.02 23.96
N ASP A 283 0.63 10.23 22.89
CA ASP A 283 1.06 10.63 21.55
C ASP A 283 0.85 9.42 20.63
N TYR A 284 0.59 9.63 19.34
CA TYR A 284 0.70 8.54 18.36
C TYR A 284 2.13 7.98 18.30
N ALA A 285 3.10 8.83 18.63
CA ALA A 285 4.52 8.55 18.66
C ALA A 285 5.01 7.81 19.91
N ASP A 286 4.22 7.76 20.99
CA ASP A 286 4.67 7.18 22.27
C ASP A 286 4.84 5.65 22.13
N LYS A 287 5.87 5.07 22.75
CA LYS A 287 6.08 3.61 22.77
C LYS A 287 4.88 2.87 23.36
N ASP A 288 4.18 3.47 24.31
CA ASP A 288 3.01 2.89 24.97
C ASP A 288 1.66 3.29 24.32
N SER A 289 1.70 3.90 23.13
CA SER A 289 0.49 4.38 22.42
C SER A 289 -0.48 3.25 22.05
N LEU A 290 -1.73 3.39 22.50
CA LEU A 290 -2.84 2.46 22.23
C LEU A 290 -3.71 2.84 21.02
N ALA A 291 -3.31 3.85 20.25
CA ALA A 291 -4.15 4.45 19.21
C ALA A 291 -4.67 3.42 18.19
N LEU A 292 -3.82 2.51 17.69
CA LEU A 292 -4.23 1.51 16.70
C LEU A 292 -5.14 0.43 17.28
N ASN A 293 -4.92 0.02 18.54
CA ASN A 293 -5.81 -0.94 19.21
C ASN A 293 -7.22 -0.33 19.36
N ILE A 294 -7.30 0.94 19.72
CA ILE A 294 -8.57 1.69 19.81
C ILE A 294 -9.21 1.85 18.42
N LEU A 295 -8.45 2.18 17.38
CA LEU A 295 -8.96 2.31 16.01
C LEU A 295 -9.46 0.96 15.46
N SER A 296 -8.76 -0.13 15.77
CA SER A 296 -9.15 -1.51 15.43
C SER A 296 -10.48 -1.86 16.11
N MET A 297 -10.62 -1.55 17.39
CA MET A 297 -11.87 -1.74 18.15
C MET A 297 -12.99 -0.84 17.59
N ALA A 298 -12.67 0.39 17.23
CA ALA A 298 -13.65 1.31 16.67
C ALA A 298 -14.29 0.76 15.39
N LYS A 299 -13.48 0.20 14.50
CA LYS A 299 -13.97 -0.47 13.29
C LYS A 299 -14.90 -1.65 13.62
N ASP A 300 -14.62 -2.41 14.69
CA ASP A 300 -15.42 -3.54 15.18
C ASP A 300 -16.72 -3.16 15.90
N CYS A 301 -16.84 -1.96 16.45
CA CYS A 301 -18.05 -1.50 17.13
C CYS A 301 -19.17 -1.11 16.14
N GLU A 302 -20.40 -0.93 16.60
CA GLU A 302 -21.52 -0.40 15.85
C GLU A 302 -21.67 1.10 16.14
N ALA A 303 -22.10 1.85 15.12
CA ALA A 303 -22.38 3.28 15.21
C ALA A 303 -23.48 3.66 14.21
N THR A 304 -24.42 4.50 14.64
CA THR A 304 -25.49 5.02 13.77
C THR A 304 -24.96 6.09 12.82
N ASP A 305 -24.17 7.05 13.34
CA ASP A 305 -23.36 7.96 12.54
C ASP A 305 -21.94 7.42 12.51
N HIS A 306 -21.48 7.00 11.34
CA HIS A 306 -20.16 6.38 11.22
C HIS A 306 -19.00 7.35 11.56
N ARG A 307 -19.21 8.66 11.67
CA ARG A 307 -18.18 9.59 12.18
C ARG A 307 -17.82 9.32 13.65
N ASP A 308 -18.73 8.72 14.41
CA ASP A 308 -18.53 8.36 15.83
C ASP A 308 -17.43 7.33 16.02
N LYS A 309 -17.08 6.59 14.97
CA LYS A 309 -15.93 5.69 14.91
C LYS A 309 -14.63 6.40 15.28
N LEU A 310 -14.53 7.71 15.03
CA LEU A 310 -13.40 8.53 15.44
C LEU A 310 -13.75 9.43 16.62
N PHE A 311 -14.97 10.00 16.65
CA PHE A 311 -15.34 11.00 17.66
C PHE A 311 -15.48 10.43 19.08
N ALA A 312 -16.01 9.22 19.24
CA ALA A 312 -16.13 8.57 20.55
C ALA A 312 -14.77 8.31 21.21
N CYS A 313 -13.71 8.21 20.42
CA CYS A 313 -12.36 7.98 20.93
C CYS A 313 -11.55 9.28 21.09
N HIS A 314 -12.15 10.46 20.84
CA HIS A 314 -11.47 11.75 20.84
C HIS A 314 -10.74 12.07 22.16
N HIS A 315 -11.39 11.84 23.31
CA HIS A 315 -10.77 12.08 24.61
C HIS A 315 -9.81 10.99 25.08
N LEU A 316 -9.85 9.82 24.44
CA LEU A 316 -9.01 8.68 24.80
C LEU A 316 -7.64 8.79 24.13
N VAL A 317 -7.59 9.21 22.86
CA VAL A 317 -6.34 9.16 22.07
C VAL A 317 -6.08 10.42 21.23
N ARG A 318 -6.79 11.53 21.48
CA ARG A 318 -6.71 12.80 20.72
C ARG A 318 -6.58 12.58 19.21
N LEU A 319 -7.40 11.66 18.71
CA LEU A 319 -7.34 11.17 17.33
C LEU A 319 -7.55 12.30 16.31
N TRP A 320 -8.24 13.37 16.71
CA TRP A 320 -8.74 14.39 15.82
C TRP A 320 -8.87 15.71 16.57
N ASP A 321 -8.89 16.86 15.85
CA ASP A 321 -8.87 18.18 16.50
C ASP A 321 -10.12 18.45 17.35
N ARG A 322 -11.30 18.23 16.77
CA ARG A 322 -12.60 18.28 17.46
C ARG A 322 -13.68 17.57 16.63
N PRO A 323 -14.70 16.96 17.25
CA PRO A 323 -15.86 16.45 16.52
C PRO A 323 -16.44 17.51 15.58
N ASP A 324 -16.70 17.10 14.34
CA ASP A 324 -17.30 17.93 13.30
C ASP A 324 -18.27 17.10 12.46
N TYR A 325 -19.52 17.07 12.89
CA TYR A 325 -20.61 16.39 12.19
C TYR A 325 -21.08 17.10 10.92
N GLY A 326 -20.65 18.34 10.70
CA GLY A 326 -20.84 19.04 9.42
C GLY A 326 -19.90 18.54 8.33
N MET A 327 -18.81 17.84 8.69
CA MET A 327 -17.83 17.33 7.74
C MET A 327 -18.37 16.10 6.98
N PRO A 328 -18.22 16.03 5.65
CA PRO A 328 -18.42 14.79 4.90
C PRO A 328 -17.52 13.69 5.47
N ILE A 329 -18.07 12.50 5.65
CA ILE A 329 -17.36 11.39 6.32
C ILE A 329 -16.08 10.98 5.58
N GLU A 330 -16.10 11.03 4.25
CA GLU A 330 -14.95 10.71 3.41
C GLU A 330 -13.81 11.70 3.65
N MET A 331 -14.13 12.98 3.82
CA MET A 331 -13.15 14.02 4.12
C MET A 331 -12.57 13.86 5.53
N LEU A 332 -13.42 13.51 6.51
CA LEU A 332 -13.00 13.22 7.88
C LEU A 332 -11.95 12.08 7.89
N TYR A 333 -12.26 10.96 7.23
CA TYR A 333 -11.35 9.81 7.17
C TYR A 333 -10.06 10.11 6.42
N LYS A 334 -10.12 10.82 5.28
CA LYS A 334 -8.94 11.26 4.51
C LYS A 334 -8.00 12.12 5.36
N ARG A 335 -8.55 13.15 6.01
CA ARG A 335 -7.75 14.07 6.83
C ARG A 335 -7.20 13.37 8.07
N PHE A 336 -7.96 12.48 8.69
CA PHE A 336 -7.49 11.72 9.85
C PHE A 336 -6.30 10.83 9.48
N ALA A 337 -6.43 10.03 8.42
CA ALA A 337 -5.35 9.15 7.96
C ALA A 337 -4.09 9.93 7.58
N LEU A 338 -4.24 11.06 6.89
CA LEU A 338 -3.14 11.97 6.55
C LEU A 338 -2.42 12.47 7.81
N LYS A 339 -3.18 12.99 8.79
CA LYS A 339 -2.62 13.53 10.04
C LYS A 339 -1.93 12.45 10.87
N TYR A 340 -2.50 11.25 10.93
CA TYR A 340 -1.94 10.11 11.64
C TYR A 340 -0.57 9.71 11.05
N LEU A 341 -0.49 9.50 9.74
CA LEU A 341 0.76 9.13 9.06
C LEU A 341 1.83 10.21 9.19
N SER A 342 1.45 11.48 9.05
CA SER A 342 2.37 12.61 9.14
C SER A 342 3.02 12.71 10.53
N ARG A 343 2.23 12.56 11.61
CA ARG A 343 2.76 12.57 12.98
C ARG A 343 3.71 11.41 13.26
N LEU A 344 3.41 10.22 12.75
CA LEU A 344 4.32 9.08 12.89
C LEU A 344 5.62 9.29 12.11
N ALA A 345 5.55 9.87 10.91
CA ALA A 345 6.75 10.19 10.13
C ALA A 345 7.64 11.21 10.85
N GLU A 346 7.06 12.29 11.39
CA GLU A 346 7.79 13.26 12.22
C GLU A 346 8.48 12.57 13.41
N ALA A 347 7.78 11.68 14.11
CA ALA A 347 8.34 10.96 15.26
C ALA A 347 9.44 9.96 14.92
N ILE A 348 9.44 9.35 13.72
CA ILE A 348 10.52 8.46 13.26
C ILE A 348 11.83 9.24 13.18
N THR A 349 11.79 10.52 12.83
CA THR A 349 12.98 11.37 12.73
C THR A 349 13.53 11.84 14.07
N GLU A 350 12.81 11.59 15.19
CA GLU A 350 13.24 11.96 16.53
C GLU A 350 14.00 10.82 17.25
N PRO A 351 15.12 11.10 17.95
CA PRO A 351 15.96 10.06 18.58
C PRO A 351 15.32 9.26 19.73
N SER A 352 14.09 9.56 20.16
CA SER A 352 13.49 9.01 21.39
C SER A 352 12.70 7.71 21.20
N CYS A 353 12.35 7.34 19.98
CA CYS A 353 11.44 6.23 19.69
C CYS A 353 12.09 5.13 18.82
N ASP A 354 11.53 3.92 18.90
CA ASP A 354 11.97 2.80 18.07
C ASP A 354 11.37 2.93 16.67
N GLU A 355 12.23 3.20 15.67
CA GLU A 355 11.84 3.41 14.27
C GLU A 355 11.01 2.24 13.72
N LYS A 356 11.38 1.00 14.08
CA LYS A 356 10.65 -0.21 13.66
C LYS A 356 9.23 -0.24 14.17
N THR A 357 9.03 0.08 15.45
CA THR A 357 7.69 0.17 16.05
C THR A 357 6.84 1.25 15.36
N LEU A 358 7.39 2.45 15.16
CA LEU A 358 6.65 3.55 14.53
C LEU A 358 6.29 3.27 13.07
N PHE A 359 7.23 2.71 12.30
CA PHE A 359 6.97 2.32 10.93
C PHE A 359 5.92 1.21 10.84
N ARG A 360 6.01 0.20 11.73
CA ARG A 360 4.98 -0.84 11.81
C ARG A 360 3.61 -0.21 11.97
N ARG A 361 3.43 0.74 12.89
CA ARG A 361 2.16 1.47 13.06
C ARG A 361 1.67 2.20 11.80
N GLN A 362 2.56 2.77 11.00
CA GLN A 362 2.17 3.37 9.71
C GLN A 362 1.61 2.30 8.77
N VAL A 363 2.32 1.17 8.67
CA VAL A 363 1.97 0.04 7.82
C VAL A 363 0.67 -0.64 8.27
N GLU A 364 0.45 -0.79 9.58
CA GLU A 364 -0.77 -1.33 10.15
C GLU A 364 -2.00 -0.52 9.71
N LEU A 365 -1.93 0.81 9.77
CA LEU A 365 -3.00 1.68 9.26
C LEU A 365 -3.27 1.41 7.77
N VAL A 366 -2.23 1.38 6.95
CA VAL A 366 -2.35 1.18 5.49
C VAL A 366 -3.00 -0.16 5.16
N TYR A 367 -2.67 -1.23 5.89
CA TYR A 367 -3.29 -2.53 5.67
C TYR A 367 -4.73 -2.65 6.16
N THR A 368 -5.17 -1.79 7.08
CA THR A 368 -6.60 -1.70 7.43
C THR A 368 -7.46 -1.09 6.31
N ALA A 369 -6.82 -0.54 5.28
CA ALA A 369 -7.43 0.02 4.09
C ALA A 369 -7.52 -1.02 2.94
N GLY A 370 -7.40 -0.56 1.70
CA GLY A 370 -7.57 -1.35 0.49
C GLY A 370 -9.01 -1.33 -0.01
N THR A 371 -9.20 -1.29 -1.33
CA THR A 371 -10.55 -1.20 -1.93
C THR A 371 -11.43 -2.40 -1.59
N CYS A 372 -10.84 -3.55 -1.23
CA CYS A 372 -11.61 -4.72 -0.77
C CYS A 372 -12.23 -4.50 0.62
N ASN A 373 -11.75 -3.50 1.38
CA ASN A 373 -12.22 -3.11 2.72
C ASN A 373 -12.88 -1.72 2.74
N GLN A 374 -13.35 -1.21 1.59
CA GLN A 374 -13.96 0.11 1.47
C GLN A 374 -15.34 0.01 0.81
N ASN A 375 -16.31 0.77 1.31
CA ASN A 375 -17.57 1.06 0.63
C ASN A 375 -17.65 2.54 0.21
N LEU A 376 -16.91 3.41 0.89
CA LEU A 376 -16.80 4.84 0.58
C LEU A 376 -15.78 5.13 -0.53
N ASP A 377 -15.95 6.27 -1.22
CA ASP A 377 -14.99 6.77 -2.21
C ASP A 377 -13.77 7.41 -1.54
N LEU A 378 -12.86 6.54 -1.12
CA LEU A 378 -11.62 6.87 -0.42
C LEU A 378 -10.42 6.50 -1.28
N PRO A 379 -9.28 7.21 -1.15
CA PRO A 379 -8.01 6.69 -1.61
C PRO A 379 -7.79 5.29 -1.03
N SER A 380 -7.26 4.37 -1.84
CA SER A 380 -7.17 2.96 -1.45
C SER A 380 -6.30 2.69 -0.22
N TRP A 381 -5.50 3.66 0.23
CA TRP A 381 -4.67 3.57 1.43
C TRP A 381 -5.32 4.18 2.69
N VAL A 382 -6.49 4.81 2.56
CA VAL A 382 -7.24 5.40 3.67
C VAL A 382 -8.24 4.37 4.20
N PRO A 383 -8.22 4.01 5.48
CA PRO A 383 -9.17 3.05 6.02
C PRO A 383 -10.61 3.56 5.95
N ASP A 384 -11.54 2.66 5.64
CA ASP A 384 -12.97 2.93 5.80
C ASP A 384 -13.43 2.38 7.15
N TRP A 385 -13.60 3.25 8.14
CA TRP A 385 -14.10 2.84 9.47
C TRP A 385 -15.62 2.62 9.51
N SER A 386 -16.34 2.97 8.43
CA SER A 386 -17.79 2.73 8.36
C SER A 386 -18.12 1.25 8.16
N VAL A 387 -17.17 0.46 7.64
CA VAL A 387 -17.35 -0.97 7.40
C VAL A 387 -16.61 -1.81 8.46
N PRO A 388 -17.21 -2.92 8.91
CA PRO A 388 -16.54 -3.84 9.83
C PRO A 388 -15.36 -4.53 9.13
N TRP A 389 -14.50 -5.17 9.93
CA TRP A 389 -13.43 -6.01 9.40
C TRP A 389 -14.01 -7.19 8.60
N ARG A 390 -13.55 -7.34 7.35
CA ARG A 390 -13.93 -8.47 6.49
C ARG A 390 -13.02 -9.69 6.70
N THR A 391 -11.76 -9.44 7.04
CA THR A 391 -10.73 -10.46 7.26
C THR A 391 -9.87 -10.10 8.46
N ARG A 392 -9.38 -11.11 9.18
CA ARG A 392 -8.27 -10.94 10.12
C ARG A 392 -7.01 -10.51 9.34
N PRO A 393 -6.30 -9.44 9.72
CA PRO A 393 -5.07 -9.06 9.05
C PRO A 393 -3.97 -10.09 9.28
N LEU A 394 -3.19 -10.41 8.25
CA LEU A 394 -2.12 -11.42 8.31
C LEU A 394 -1.03 -11.03 9.30
N TRP A 395 -0.71 -9.75 9.41
CA TRP A 395 0.36 -9.20 10.25
C TRP A 395 -0.09 -8.85 11.69
N TYR A 396 -1.38 -9.00 12.01
CA TYR A 396 -1.94 -8.55 13.28
C TYR A 396 -1.33 -9.31 14.46
N GLU A 397 -0.69 -8.57 15.38
CA GLU A 397 -0.09 -9.08 16.63
C GLU A 397 0.87 -10.28 16.46
N ASN A 398 1.49 -10.46 15.28
CA ASN A 398 2.45 -11.53 15.04
C ASN A 398 3.69 -11.04 14.29
N GLU A 399 4.84 -11.65 14.57
CA GLU A 399 6.13 -11.34 13.93
C GLU A 399 6.58 -12.44 12.95
N CYS A 400 5.64 -13.25 12.47
CA CYS A 400 5.95 -14.42 11.64
C CYS A 400 6.55 -14.04 10.28
N TYR A 401 6.25 -12.85 9.76
CA TYR A 401 6.58 -12.45 8.40
C TYR A 401 7.46 -11.19 8.35
N SER A 402 8.27 -11.10 7.30
CA SER A 402 9.21 -10.00 7.07
C SER A 402 9.41 -9.74 5.57
N ALA A 403 8.34 -9.75 4.79
CA ALA A 403 8.37 -9.73 3.33
C ALA A 403 9.26 -8.61 2.75
N GLY A 404 9.12 -7.39 3.27
CA GLY A 404 9.85 -6.19 2.86
C GLY A 404 11.23 -6.02 3.49
N GLY A 405 11.76 -7.06 4.15
CA GLY A 405 13.03 -7.00 4.85
C GLY A 405 12.98 -6.17 6.14
N HIS A 406 14.16 -5.77 6.61
CA HIS A 406 14.34 -5.00 7.86
C HIS A 406 14.60 -3.51 7.62
N GLU A 407 14.87 -3.12 6.37
CA GLU A 407 15.04 -1.71 6.02
C GLU A 407 13.70 -0.98 6.04
N ILE A 408 13.69 0.18 6.66
CA ILE A 408 12.51 1.01 6.85
C ILE A 408 12.67 2.29 6.05
N LYS A 409 11.59 2.71 5.39
CA LYS A 409 11.50 4.02 4.77
C LYS A 409 10.18 4.63 5.17
N GLU A 410 10.24 5.84 5.72
CA GLU A 410 9.05 6.58 6.15
C GLU A 410 7.97 6.65 5.06
N ILE A 411 6.72 6.56 5.49
CA ILE A 411 5.55 6.72 4.63
C ILE A 411 5.01 8.14 4.78
N ILE A 412 5.21 8.98 3.76
CA ILE A 412 4.71 10.36 3.72
C ILE A 412 3.59 10.47 2.69
N ALA A 413 2.35 10.55 3.16
CA ALA A 413 1.20 10.83 2.31
C ALA A 413 1.26 12.26 1.73
N THR A 414 0.83 12.41 0.48
CA THR A 414 0.87 13.67 -0.26
C THR A 414 -0.52 14.08 -0.71
N VAL A 415 -0.78 15.40 -0.70
CA VAL A 415 -2.02 15.99 -1.20
C VAL A 415 -1.65 16.94 -2.32
N VAL A 416 -2.15 16.68 -3.53
CA VAL A 416 -1.90 17.50 -4.70
C VAL A 416 -3.21 18.05 -5.22
N GLU A 417 -3.33 19.36 -5.31
CA GLU A 417 -4.46 20.00 -5.97
C GLU A 417 -4.33 19.85 -7.49
N ARG A 418 -5.28 19.17 -8.13
CA ARG A 418 -5.32 19.01 -9.59
C ARG A 418 -5.99 20.20 -10.27
N ARG A 419 -7.02 20.73 -9.63
CA ARG A 419 -7.83 21.89 -10.03
C ARG A 419 -8.32 22.59 -8.77
N PRO A 420 -8.76 23.86 -8.84
CA PRO A 420 -9.36 24.53 -7.70
C PRO A 420 -10.42 23.66 -7.03
N HIS A 421 -10.19 23.30 -5.76
CA HIS A 421 -11.06 22.45 -4.94
C HIS A 421 -11.11 20.95 -5.33
N GLU A 422 -10.21 20.46 -6.19
CA GLU A 422 -10.07 19.05 -6.55
C GLU A 422 -8.71 18.51 -6.05
N PHE A 423 -8.73 17.83 -4.90
CA PHE A 423 -7.54 17.32 -4.24
C PHE A 423 -7.34 15.82 -4.49
N ASN A 424 -6.12 15.45 -4.88
CA ASN A 424 -5.71 14.05 -5.00
C ASN A 424 -4.83 13.65 -3.84
N PHE A 425 -5.22 12.59 -3.13
CA PHE A 425 -4.55 12.06 -1.94
C PHE A 425 -3.77 10.81 -2.32
N ARG A 426 -2.44 10.91 -2.35
CA ARG A 426 -1.54 9.85 -2.84
C ARG A 426 -0.60 9.39 -1.74
N LEU A 427 -0.28 8.10 -1.75
CA LEU A 427 0.69 7.49 -0.84
C LEU A 427 1.89 6.98 -1.66
N PRO A 428 2.99 7.73 -1.74
CA PRO A 428 4.25 7.24 -2.28
C PRO A 428 4.79 6.13 -1.39
N VAL A 429 5.11 4.97 -1.99
CA VAL A 429 5.71 3.83 -1.29
C VAL A 429 6.79 3.21 -2.18
N THR A 430 7.85 2.66 -1.57
CA THR A 430 8.85 1.86 -2.29
C THR A 430 8.37 0.41 -2.33
N THR A 431 8.29 -0.17 -3.52
CA THR A 431 7.84 -1.56 -3.70
C THR A 431 8.69 -2.31 -4.72
N LYS A 432 8.95 -3.61 -4.49
CA LYS A 432 9.43 -4.55 -5.51
C LYS A 432 8.23 -5.32 -6.06
N VAL A 433 8.02 -5.31 -7.38
CA VAL A 433 6.97 -6.11 -8.01
C VAL A 433 7.43 -7.56 -8.05
N PHE A 434 6.64 -8.45 -7.44
CA PHE A 434 6.92 -9.88 -7.45
C PHE A 434 6.36 -10.52 -8.71
N ASP A 435 5.04 -10.55 -8.88
CA ASP A 435 4.36 -11.30 -9.95
C ASP A 435 2.98 -10.71 -10.24
N ARG A 436 2.25 -11.25 -11.22
CA ARG A 436 0.86 -10.92 -11.50
C ARG A 436 -0.08 -12.08 -11.21
N VAL A 437 -1.30 -11.75 -10.79
CA VAL A 437 -2.38 -12.72 -10.59
C VAL A 437 -2.87 -13.23 -11.94
N LEU A 438 -2.82 -14.54 -12.12
CA LEU A 438 -3.37 -15.24 -13.29
C LEU A 438 -4.83 -15.63 -13.06
N ALA A 439 -5.16 -16.10 -11.87
CA ALA A 439 -6.52 -16.49 -11.53
C ALA A 439 -6.72 -16.42 -10.02
N ALA A 440 -7.96 -16.17 -9.60
CA ALA A 440 -8.36 -16.15 -8.19
C ALA A 440 -9.72 -16.81 -8.03
N GLY A 441 -9.99 -17.35 -6.83
CA GLY A 441 -11.31 -17.83 -6.45
C GLY A 441 -12.34 -16.70 -6.42
N THR A 442 -13.62 -17.05 -6.51
CA THR A 442 -14.72 -16.08 -6.61
C THR A 442 -15.43 -15.84 -5.28
N ASP A 443 -15.57 -16.88 -4.45
CA ASP A 443 -16.35 -16.81 -3.21
C ASP A 443 -15.44 -16.97 -1.99
N ALA A 444 -15.57 -16.06 -1.03
CA ALA A 444 -14.95 -16.22 0.29
C ALA A 444 -15.90 -16.91 1.26
N ILE A 445 -15.33 -17.49 2.33
CA ILE A 445 -16.09 -18.07 3.44
C ILE A 445 -17.00 -16.98 4.05
N GLN A 446 -18.32 -17.21 4.00
CA GLN A 446 -19.33 -16.35 4.58
C GLN A 446 -19.70 -16.89 5.96
N VAL A 447 -19.00 -16.47 7.02
CA VAL A 447 -19.37 -16.91 8.37
C VAL A 447 -20.67 -16.22 8.78
N THR A 448 -21.81 -16.86 8.54
CA THR A 448 -23.15 -16.29 8.80
C THR A 448 -23.72 -16.68 10.16
N SER A 449 -23.15 -17.66 10.86
CA SER A 449 -23.61 -18.11 12.17
C SER A 449 -22.44 -18.43 13.12
N SER A 450 -22.73 -18.39 14.42
CA SER A 450 -21.81 -18.83 15.48
C SER A 450 -21.85 -20.35 15.72
N ASP A 451 -22.65 -21.10 14.96
CA ASP A 451 -22.73 -22.55 15.06
C ASP A 451 -21.52 -23.18 14.35
N PRO A 452 -20.71 -24.00 15.05
CA PRO A 452 -19.59 -24.71 14.44
C PRO A 452 -19.96 -25.52 13.19
N SER A 453 -21.19 -26.03 13.10
CA SER A 453 -21.67 -26.86 11.99
C SER A 453 -21.79 -26.09 10.67
N ASP A 454 -22.24 -24.85 10.71
CA ASP A 454 -22.36 -23.99 9.52
C ASP A 454 -20.97 -23.63 8.98
N LEU A 455 -20.03 -23.30 9.87
CA LEU A 455 -18.65 -23.00 9.49
C LEU A 455 -17.99 -24.19 8.77
N PHE A 456 -18.31 -25.44 9.14
CA PHE A 456 -17.79 -26.62 8.44
C PHE A 456 -18.36 -26.74 7.01
N VAL A 457 -19.63 -26.35 6.80
CA VAL A 457 -20.24 -26.37 5.48
C VAL A 457 -19.56 -25.34 4.58
N ASP A 458 -19.39 -24.11 5.08
CA ASP A 458 -18.76 -23.03 4.31
C ASP A 458 -17.30 -23.34 3.99
N LEU A 459 -16.55 -23.90 4.95
CA LEU A 459 -15.16 -24.26 4.72
C LEU A 459 -15.01 -25.38 3.69
N ARG A 460 -15.89 -26.40 3.69
CA ARG A 460 -15.87 -27.44 2.65
C ARG A 460 -16.14 -26.86 1.27
N ALA A 461 -17.11 -25.96 1.16
CA ALA A 461 -17.43 -25.30 -0.11
C ALA A 461 -16.22 -24.50 -0.62
N TRP A 462 -15.62 -23.70 0.25
CA TRP A 462 -14.44 -22.91 -0.07
C TRP A 462 -13.23 -23.76 -0.48
N LEU A 463 -12.94 -24.85 0.24
CA LEU A 463 -11.86 -25.78 -0.10
C LEU A 463 -12.10 -26.45 -1.45
N PHE A 464 -13.33 -26.89 -1.72
CA PHE A 464 -13.68 -27.50 -3.00
C PHE A 464 -13.45 -26.54 -4.19
N GLN A 465 -13.88 -25.28 -4.04
CA GLN A 465 -13.65 -24.25 -5.05
C GLN A 465 -12.16 -23.96 -5.25
N SER A 466 -11.42 -23.83 -4.15
CA SER A 466 -9.97 -23.59 -4.16
C SER A 466 -9.21 -24.72 -4.85
N MET A 467 -9.53 -25.97 -4.53
CA MET A 467 -8.91 -27.13 -5.19
C MET A 467 -9.30 -27.26 -6.66
N SER A 468 -10.52 -26.85 -7.03
CA SER A 468 -10.95 -26.81 -8.43
C SER A 468 -10.14 -25.78 -9.24
N LEU A 469 -9.89 -24.59 -8.68
CA LEU A 469 -9.02 -23.59 -9.28
C LEU A 469 -7.61 -24.13 -9.52
N LEU A 470 -6.99 -24.73 -8.49
CA LEU A 470 -5.65 -25.30 -8.60
C LEU A 470 -5.61 -26.43 -9.64
N HIS A 471 -6.66 -27.26 -9.71
CA HIS A 471 -6.77 -28.31 -10.71
C HIS A 471 -6.83 -27.77 -12.14
N MET A 472 -7.53 -26.66 -12.39
CA MET A 472 -7.59 -26.04 -13.71
C MET A 472 -6.21 -25.57 -14.21
N HIS A 473 -5.31 -25.21 -13.29
CA HIS A 473 -3.98 -24.71 -13.61
C HIS A 473 -2.84 -25.74 -13.42
N ARG A 474 -3.17 -27.01 -13.08
CA ARG A 474 -2.19 -28.07 -12.76
C ARG A 474 -1.19 -28.42 -13.87
N ASN A 475 -1.51 -28.13 -15.13
CA ASN A 475 -0.66 -28.44 -16.29
C ASN A 475 0.38 -27.35 -16.60
N ARG A 476 0.40 -26.25 -15.83
CA ARG A 476 1.41 -25.20 -15.99
C ARG A 476 2.68 -25.58 -15.24
N SER A 477 3.80 -25.00 -15.66
CA SER A 477 5.05 -25.09 -14.90
C SER A 477 4.83 -24.57 -13.49
N SER A 478 5.11 -25.42 -12.49
CA SER A 478 5.02 -25.09 -11.08
C SER A 478 6.42 -24.80 -10.54
N PRO A 479 6.62 -23.73 -9.75
CA PRO A 479 7.88 -23.49 -9.05
C PRO A 479 8.06 -24.46 -7.86
N TYR A 480 7.01 -25.19 -7.47
CA TYR A 480 7.01 -26.11 -6.32
C TYR A 480 7.43 -27.52 -6.71
N THR A 481 8.35 -28.09 -5.93
CA THR A 481 8.68 -29.52 -5.96
C THR A 481 7.61 -30.37 -5.29
N ASP A 482 7.00 -29.86 -4.21
CA ASP A 482 5.87 -30.47 -3.52
C ASP A 482 4.69 -29.49 -3.44
N LEU A 483 3.68 -29.76 -4.27
CA LEU A 483 2.46 -28.98 -4.34
C LEU A 483 1.59 -29.12 -3.08
N THR A 484 1.63 -30.27 -2.41
CA THR A 484 0.83 -30.51 -1.20
C THR A 484 1.31 -29.60 -0.08
N THR A 485 2.63 -29.50 0.11
CA THR A 485 3.24 -28.56 1.05
C THR A 485 2.87 -27.12 0.72
N ALA A 486 2.94 -26.69 -0.54
CA ALA A 486 2.55 -25.32 -0.92
C ALA A 486 1.08 -25.01 -0.62
N ILE A 487 0.18 -25.97 -0.83
CA ILE A 487 -1.26 -25.85 -0.48
C ILE A 487 -1.44 -25.77 1.04
N ALA A 488 -0.81 -26.66 1.80
CA ALA A 488 -0.89 -26.68 3.25
C ALA A 488 -0.43 -25.34 3.84
N ARG A 489 0.73 -24.84 3.40
CA ARG A 489 1.27 -23.52 3.76
C ARG A 489 0.34 -22.37 3.41
N THR A 490 -0.34 -22.43 2.26
CA THR A 490 -1.34 -21.40 1.87
C THR A 490 -2.55 -21.40 2.80
N ILE A 491 -3.02 -22.58 3.21
CA ILE A 491 -4.21 -22.74 4.05
C ILE A 491 -3.93 -22.35 5.50
N THR A 492 -2.75 -22.71 6.01
CA THR A 492 -2.31 -22.34 7.36
C THR A 492 -1.67 -20.96 7.42
N VAL A 493 -1.43 -20.32 6.27
CA VAL A 493 -0.64 -19.10 6.11
C VAL A 493 0.71 -19.16 6.86
N ASP A 494 1.32 -20.34 7.00
CA ASP A 494 2.53 -20.60 7.80
C ASP A 494 2.46 -20.15 9.28
N GLN A 495 1.27 -20.05 9.89
CA GLN A 495 1.18 -19.75 11.32
C GLN A 495 0.01 -20.42 12.06
N ASP A 496 0.16 -20.50 13.38
CA ASP A 496 -0.89 -20.89 14.33
C ASP A 496 -0.76 -20.00 15.58
N ASP A 497 -1.72 -19.09 15.77
CA ASP A 497 -1.74 -18.12 16.88
C ASP A 497 -0.42 -17.36 17.11
N GLY A 498 0.15 -16.82 16.03
CA GLY A 498 1.39 -16.04 16.08
C GLY A 498 2.66 -16.89 16.21
N HIS A 499 2.53 -18.22 16.24
CA HIS A 499 3.65 -19.13 16.08
C HIS A 499 3.85 -19.47 14.61
N ARG A 500 5.08 -19.28 14.10
CA ARG A 500 5.43 -19.65 12.72
C ARG A 500 5.55 -21.16 12.61
N LEU A 501 4.86 -21.75 11.64
CA LEU A 501 4.90 -23.18 11.36
C LEU A 501 6.05 -23.53 10.41
N SER A 502 6.70 -24.67 10.65
CA SER A 502 7.53 -25.33 9.63
C SER A 502 6.65 -25.86 8.49
N PRO A 503 7.22 -26.16 7.30
CA PRO A 503 6.48 -26.81 6.23
C PRO A 503 5.80 -28.11 6.68
N GLU A 504 6.46 -28.94 7.47
CA GLU A 504 5.93 -30.20 8.00
C GLU A 504 4.79 -29.96 9.00
N GLU A 505 4.93 -28.96 9.87
CA GLU A 505 3.86 -28.56 10.80
C GLU A 505 2.65 -28.02 10.04
N ALA A 506 2.85 -27.21 9.00
CA ALA A 506 1.78 -26.74 8.13
C ALA A 506 1.03 -27.91 7.46
N VAL A 507 1.76 -28.92 6.94
CA VAL A 507 1.13 -30.15 6.40
C VAL A 507 0.33 -30.87 7.47
N SER A 508 0.90 -31.08 8.66
CA SER A 508 0.22 -31.75 9.78
C SER A 508 -1.09 -31.04 10.17
N ARG A 509 -1.06 -29.70 10.27
CA ARG A 509 -2.25 -28.88 10.56
C ARG A 509 -3.30 -28.97 9.45
N TYR A 510 -2.86 -28.96 8.20
CA TYR A 510 -3.76 -29.12 7.05
C TYR A 510 -4.41 -30.51 7.00
N GLU A 511 -3.65 -31.58 7.27
CA GLU A 511 -4.18 -32.95 7.33
C GLU A 511 -5.18 -33.12 8.48
N ALA A 512 -4.88 -32.56 9.66
CA ALA A 512 -5.81 -32.55 10.78
C ALA A 512 -7.13 -31.84 10.42
N LEU A 513 -7.05 -30.70 9.72
CA LEU A 513 -8.23 -30.00 9.21
C LEU A 513 -9.05 -30.87 8.26
N LEU A 514 -8.41 -31.56 7.32
CA LEU A 514 -9.10 -32.45 6.38
C LEU A 514 -9.80 -33.62 7.09
N GLU A 515 -9.15 -34.24 8.08
CA GLU A 515 -9.74 -35.35 8.83
C GLU A 515 -10.94 -34.88 9.66
N MET A 516 -10.86 -33.70 10.28
CA MET A 516 -12.01 -33.10 10.98
C MET A 516 -13.20 -32.84 10.04
N LEU A 517 -12.94 -32.29 8.85
CA LEU A 517 -13.98 -32.04 7.85
C LEU A 517 -14.62 -33.33 7.33
N ARG A 518 -13.88 -34.44 7.37
CA ARG A 518 -14.37 -35.79 7.04
C ARG A 518 -15.21 -36.39 8.17
N LEU A 519 -14.76 -36.32 9.42
CA LEU A 519 -15.45 -36.88 10.59
C LEU A 519 -16.78 -36.18 10.89
N SER A 520 -16.82 -34.85 10.76
CA SER A 520 -18.05 -34.05 10.91
C SER A 520 -19.15 -34.39 9.89
N LYS A 521 -18.84 -35.18 8.84
CA LYS A 521 -19.81 -35.72 7.88
C LYS A 521 -20.39 -37.07 8.32
N ALA A 522 -19.68 -37.81 9.17
CA ALA A 522 -19.99 -39.19 9.53
C ALA A 522 -20.85 -39.31 10.81
N GLU A 523 -20.62 -38.47 11.83
CA GLU A 523 -21.38 -38.47 13.09
C GLU A 523 -21.57 -37.04 13.62
N PRO A 524 -22.77 -36.43 13.52
CA PRO A 524 -23.03 -35.06 13.99
C PRO A 524 -22.84 -34.85 15.51
N SER A 525 -22.69 -35.92 16.29
CA SER A 525 -22.68 -35.92 17.76
C SER A 525 -21.38 -36.43 18.39
N SER A 526 -20.36 -36.79 17.60
CA SER A 526 -19.08 -37.21 18.17
C SER A 526 -18.34 -35.99 18.73
N PRO A 527 -17.95 -35.99 20.03
CA PRO A 527 -17.25 -34.85 20.61
C PRO A 527 -15.87 -34.72 19.94
N ILE A 528 -15.70 -33.62 19.19
CA ILE A 528 -14.39 -33.19 18.72
C ILE A 528 -13.62 -32.75 19.98
N ASP A 529 -12.37 -33.18 20.15
CA ASP A 529 -11.56 -32.70 21.25
C ASP A 529 -11.29 -31.18 21.13
N ASN A 530 -11.04 -30.53 22.26
CA ASN A 530 -10.91 -29.07 22.33
C ASN A 530 -9.69 -28.54 21.53
N GLU A 531 -8.64 -29.35 21.35
CA GLU A 531 -7.41 -28.95 20.65
C GLU A 531 -7.63 -28.88 19.13
N SER A 532 -8.34 -29.87 18.61
CA SER A 532 -8.78 -29.93 17.21
C SER A 532 -9.76 -28.78 16.89
N GLN A 533 -10.72 -28.50 17.77
CA GLN A 533 -11.61 -27.33 17.62
C GLN A 533 -10.85 -26.00 17.60
N SER A 534 -9.85 -25.83 18.48
CA SER A 534 -9.06 -24.61 18.53
C SER A 534 -8.25 -24.39 17.24
N THR A 535 -7.54 -25.41 16.80
CA THR A 535 -6.74 -25.39 15.56
C THR A 535 -7.61 -24.98 14.36
N TYR A 536 -8.82 -25.55 14.29
CA TYR A 536 -9.80 -25.22 13.28
C TYR A 536 -10.26 -23.75 13.33
N HIS A 537 -10.60 -23.25 14.52
CA HIS A 537 -11.01 -21.85 14.67
C HIS A 537 -9.88 -20.87 14.28
N SER A 538 -8.63 -21.19 14.62
CA SER A 538 -7.43 -20.44 14.22
C SER A 538 -7.31 -20.37 12.70
N VAL A 539 -7.31 -21.51 12.00
CA VAL A 539 -7.21 -21.56 10.53
C VAL A 539 -8.40 -20.87 9.86
N ALA A 540 -9.63 -21.17 10.29
CA ALA A 540 -10.84 -20.58 9.71
C ALA A 540 -10.87 -19.05 9.85
N ALA A 541 -10.32 -18.50 10.95
CA ALA A 541 -10.22 -17.06 11.14
C ALA A 541 -9.33 -16.38 10.09
N PHE A 542 -8.23 -17.02 9.66
CA PHE A 542 -7.37 -16.49 8.60
C PHE A 542 -7.97 -16.65 7.19
N LEU A 543 -8.73 -17.72 6.94
CA LEU A 543 -9.38 -17.97 5.65
C LEU A 543 -10.63 -17.10 5.41
N ARG A 544 -11.27 -16.61 6.48
CA ARG A 544 -12.46 -15.76 6.39
C ARG A 544 -12.22 -14.55 5.49
N GLY A 545 -13.13 -14.35 4.52
CA GLY A 545 -13.08 -13.25 3.54
C GLY A 545 -11.96 -13.34 2.50
N ARG A 546 -11.21 -14.44 2.45
CA ARG A 546 -10.11 -14.67 1.49
C ARG A 546 -10.44 -15.72 0.44
N VAL A 547 -9.68 -15.68 -0.66
CA VAL A 547 -9.72 -16.60 -1.79
C VAL A 547 -8.30 -17.03 -2.17
N VAL A 548 -8.15 -18.26 -2.66
CA VAL A 548 -6.89 -18.72 -3.25
C VAL A 548 -6.67 -18.04 -4.60
N PHE A 549 -5.43 -17.67 -4.89
CA PHE A 549 -5.01 -17.19 -6.20
C PHE A 549 -3.78 -17.95 -6.72
N VAL A 550 -3.61 -17.91 -8.03
CA VAL A 550 -2.45 -18.45 -8.76
C VAL A 550 -1.81 -17.30 -9.54
N THR A 551 -0.48 -17.19 -9.52
CA THR A 551 0.26 -16.17 -10.28
C THR A 551 0.65 -16.63 -11.68
N GLU A 552 1.11 -15.73 -12.53
CA GLU A 552 1.57 -16.05 -13.89
C GLU A 552 2.75 -17.02 -13.92
N ARG A 553 3.66 -16.93 -12.94
CA ARG A 553 4.77 -17.88 -12.77
C ARG A 553 4.41 -19.15 -11.98
N GLY A 554 3.13 -19.32 -11.63
CA GLY A 554 2.62 -20.55 -11.02
C GLY A 554 2.72 -20.61 -9.49
N TYR A 555 3.02 -19.50 -8.80
CA TYR A 555 2.96 -19.45 -7.34
C TYR A 555 1.50 -19.45 -6.86
N ILE A 556 1.28 -20.00 -5.67
CA ILE A 556 -0.04 -20.07 -5.02
C ILE A 556 -0.04 -19.12 -3.83
N GLY A 557 -1.16 -18.44 -3.60
CA GLY A 557 -1.31 -17.54 -2.47
C GLY A 557 -2.76 -17.36 -2.04
N LEU A 558 -2.92 -16.51 -1.02
CA LEU A 558 -4.19 -16.19 -0.39
C LEU A 558 -4.36 -14.67 -0.29
N ALA A 559 -5.48 -14.15 -0.78
CA ALA A 559 -5.79 -12.72 -0.74
C ALA A 559 -7.28 -12.49 -0.49
N GLN A 560 -7.72 -11.26 -0.24
CA GLN A 560 -9.15 -10.98 -0.04
C GLN A 560 -9.96 -11.17 -1.33
N VAL A 561 -11.25 -11.51 -1.20
CA VAL A 561 -12.17 -11.55 -2.34
C VAL A 561 -12.19 -10.18 -3.06
N GLY A 562 -12.15 -10.20 -4.39
CA GLY A 562 -12.07 -9.00 -5.24
C GLY A 562 -10.77 -8.86 -6.03
N VAL A 563 -9.75 -9.66 -5.69
CA VAL A 563 -8.56 -9.87 -6.53
C VAL A 563 -8.95 -10.59 -7.82
N ALA A 564 -8.34 -10.18 -8.94
CA ALA A 564 -8.67 -10.63 -10.28
C ALA A 564 -7.42 -10.77 -11.16
N TRP A 565 -7.61 -11.33 -12.35
CA TRP A 565 -6.55 -11.43 -13.36
C TRP A 565 -5.90 -10.07 -13.66
N GLY A 566 -4.57 -10.07 -13.76
CA GLY A 566 -3.75 -8.89 -14.08
C GLY A 566 -3.36 -8.02 -12.87
N ASP A 567 -3.97 -8.26 -11.69
CA ASP A 567 -3.54 -7.61 -10.46
C ASP A 567 -2.09 -7.94 -10.13
N THR A 568 -1.38 -6.99 -9.54
CA THR A 568 0.05 -7.07 -9.28
C THR A 568 0.30 -7.41 -7.82
N ILE A 569 1.09 -8.46 -7.58
CA ILE A 569 1.63 -8.79 -6.25
C ILE A 569 2.94 -8.03 -6.10
N ALA A 570 3.01 -7.18 -5.07
CA ALA A 570 4.18 -6.39 -4.78
C ALA A 570 4.55 -6.50 -3.30
N VAL A 571 5.83 -6.37 -3.00
CA VAL A 571 6.34 -6.27 -1.64
C VAL A 571 6.66 -4.81 -1.39
N MET A 572 6.13 -4.25 -0.30
CA MET A 572 6.46 -2.89 0.14
C MET A 572 7.65 -2.94 1.09
N GLN A 573 8.58 -1.98 0.99
CA GLN A 573 9.76 -1.90 1.84
C GLN A 573 9.38 -1.94 3.32
N GLY A 574 10.08 -2.75 4.11
CA GLY A 574 9.87 -2.94 5.55
C GLY A 574 8.54 -3.63 5.93
N ALA A 575 7.68 -3.95 4.96
CA ALA A 575 6.34 -4.43 5.25
C ALA A 575 6.35 -5.93 5.62
N PRO A 576 5.52 -6.38 6.59
CA PRO A 576 5.48 -7.77 7.03
C PRO A 576 5.00 -8.73 5.93
N VAL A 577 4.04 -8.31 5.08
CA VAL A 577 3.43 -9.18 4.07
C VAL A 577 3.31 -8.49 2.70
N PRO A 578 3.22 -9.23 1.59
CA PRO A 578 2.92 -8.66 0.28
C PRO A 578 1.59 -7.89 0.23
N ILE A 579 1.47 -6.98 -0.75
CA ILE A 579 0.25 -6.27 -1.12
C ILE A 579 -0.19 -6.63 -2.54
N VAL A 580 -1.50 -6.56 -2.77
CA VAL A 580 -2.10 -6.67 -4.09
C VAL A 580 -2.48 -5.29 -4.59
N LEU A 581 -2.00 -4.95 -5.78
CA LEU A 581 -2.15 -3.65 -6.43
C LEU A 581 -2.88 -3.80 -7.75
N ARG A 582 -3.87 -2.94 -8.00
CA ARG A 582 -4.57 -2.84 -9.29
C ARG A 582 -4.19 -1.54 -10.01
N PRO A 583 -3.66 -1.60 -11.24
CA PRO A 583 -3.40 -0.40 -12.04
C PRO A 583 -4.67 0.45 -12.22
N THR A 584 -4.54 1.77 -12.13
CA THR A 584 -5.67 2.69 -12.37
C THR A 584 -5.94 2.88 -13.87
N LEU A 585 -7.21 2.77 -14.30
CA LEU A 585 -7.62 2.90 -15.71
C LEU A 585 -7.58 4.35 -16.23
N GLU A 586 -7.65 5.33 -15.33
CA GLU A 586 -7.79 6.76 -15.66
C GLU A 586 -6.57 7.34 -16.40
N THR A 587 -5.44 6.65 -16.41
CA THR A 587 -4.19 7.18 -16.97
C THR A 587 -3.38 6.14 -17.74
N GLY A 588 -4.05 5.26 -18.52
CA GLY A 588 -3.38 4.31 -19.41
C GLY A 588 -2.35 3.38 -18.75
N PRO A 589 -1.62 2.55 -19.51
CA PRO A 589 -0.61 1.62 -18.97
C PRO A 589 0.67 2.30 -18.42
N LYS A 590 0.67 3.63 -18.20
CA LYS A 590 1.88 4.48 -18.17
C LYS A 590 2.17 5.22 -16.87
N VAL A 591 1.36 5.04 -15.84
CA VAL A 591 1.61 5.69 -14.55
C VAL A 591 1.74 4.62 -13.49
N ARG A 592 2.77 4.72 -12.63
CA ARG A 592 2.97 3.89 -11.42
C ARG A 592 1.90 4.20 -10.35
N GLU A 593 0.65 4.39 -10.77
CA GLU A 593 -0.50 4.69 -9.93
C GLU A 593 -1.38 3.45 -9.82
N TYR A 594 -1.41 2.92 -8.61
CA TYR A 594 -2.15 1.73 -8.27
C TYR A 594 -3.22 2.06 -7.23
N ARG A 595 -4.34 1.32 -7.29
CA ARG A 595 -5.21 1.14 -6.14
C ARG A 595 -4.72 -0.08 -5.37
N MET A 596 -4.45 0.10 -4.09
CA MET A 596 -4.23 -1.02 -3.18
C MET A 596 -5.55 -1.77 -2.99
N LEU A 597 -5.54 -3.09 -3.21
CA LEU A 597 -6.72 -3.92 -3.01
C LEU A 597 -6.76 -4.45 -1.58
N CYS A 598 -5.69 -5.14 -1.18
CA CYS A 598 -5.53 -5.78 0.13
C CYS A 598 -4.08 -6.28 0.29
N GLU A 599 -3.77 -6.82 1.46
CA GLU A 599 -2.61 -7.68 1.69
C GLU A 599 -2.78 -9.09 1.08
N ALA A 600 -1.66 -9.81 0.92
CA ALA A 600 -1.63 -11.18 0.44
C ALA A 600 -0.62 -12.04 1.20
N PHE A 601 -0.88 -13.34 1.24
CA PHE A 601 0.09 -14.38 1.55
C PHE A 601 0.50 -15.07 0.25
N VAL A 602 1.79 -15.38 0.08
CA VAL A 602 2.31 -16.17 -1.04
C VAL A 602 3.08 -17.35 -0.45
N ALA A 603 2.80 -18.58 -0.88
CA ALA A 603 3.56 -19.74 -0.43
C ALA A 603 4.96 -19.73 -1.09
N ASN A 604 5.85 -18.84 -0.65
CA ASN A 604 7.22 -18.73 -1.12
C ASN A 604 8.08 -18.07 -0.03
N ASP A 605 9.20 -18.71 0.32
CA ASP A 605 10.02 -18.25 1.44
C ASP A 605 10.73 -16.93 1.18
N GLU A 606 11.24 -16.73 -0.04
CA GLU A 606 11.90 -15.48 -0.41
C GLU A 606 10.93 -14.30 -0.28
N VAL A 607 9.68 -14.47 -0.71
CA VAL A 607 8.67 -13.40 -0.66
C VAL A 607 8.18 -13.12 0.76
N MET A 608 7.88 -14.15 1.56
CA MET A 608 7.26 -13.94 2.88
C MET A 608 8.27 -13.58 3.97
N TYR A 609 9.54 -13.95 3.80
CA TYR A 609 10.55 -13.87 4.86
C TYR A 609 11.76 -13.01 4.50
N GLY A 610 11.63 -12.12 3.51
CA GLY A 610 12.58 -11.03 3.24
C GLY A 610 13.66 -11.36 2.22
N GLY A 611 13.84 -12.62 1.82
CA GLY A 611 14.84 -13.00 0.81
C GLY A 611 14.64 -12.33 -0.56
N PHE A 612 13.40 -12.01 -0.93
CA PHE A 612 13.08 -11.25 -2.14
C PHE A 612 13.49 -9.77 -2.03
N TRP A 613 13.58 -9.27 -0.80
CA TRP A 613 14.05 -7.92 -0.50
C TRP A 613 15.57 -7.84 -0.44
N GLU A 614 16.24 -8.91 0.02
CA GLU A 614 17.70 -9.03 0.06
C GLU A 614 18.35 -8.94 -1.35
N GLY A 615 19.53 -8.31 -1.43
CA GLY A 615 20.21 -7.95 -2.68
C GLY A 615 20.07 -6.47 -3.03
N ASP A 616 20.87 -5.97 -3.99
CA ASP A 616 20.79 -4.59 -4.44
C ASP A 616 19.32 -4.23 -4.71
N VAL A 617 18.83 -3.19 -4.04
CA VAL A 617 17.63 -2.48 -4.50
C VAL A 617 18.05 -1.97 -5.87
N PRO A 618 17.55 -2.53 -6.99
CA PRO A 618 18.00 -2.07 -8.28
C PRO A 618 17.73 -0.57 -8.31
N GLY A 619 18.81 0.21 -8.51
CA GLY A 619 18.82 1.63 -8.26
C GLY A 619 17.64 2.29 -8.95
N GLU A 620 16.63 2.65 -8.17
CA GLU A 620 15.45 3.39 -8.61
C GLU A 620 14.98 3.00 -10.03
N ASP A 621 14.75 1.71 -10.28
CA ASP A 621 14.51 1.06 -11.59
C ASP A 621 14.08 2.01 -12.72
N ILE A 622 14.93 2.15 -13.75
CA ILE A 622 14.53 2.77 -15.02
C ILE A 622 13.53 1.82 -15.70
N ALA A 623 12.27 2.24 -15.83
CA ALA A 623 11.24 1.45 -16.49
C ALA A 623 10.45 2.24 -17.55
N LEU A 624 10.28 3.55 -17.34
CA LEU A 624 9.58 4.48 -18.22
C LEU A 624 10.58 5.23 -19.09
N VAL A 625 10.61 4.93 -20.38
CA VAL A 625 11.63 5.45 -21.31
C VAL A 625 10.98 6.28 -22.39
N THR A 626 11.39 7.54 -22.51
CA THR A 626 11.05 8.35 -23.68
C THR A 626 12.04 8.07 -24.80
N LEU A 627 11.54 7.84 -26.02
CA LEU A 627 12.36 7.67 -27.22
C LEU A 627 12.07 8.81 -28.19
N LEU A 628 13.07 9.63 -28.46
CA LEU A 628 13.04 10.65 -29.51
C LEU A 628 13.80 10.13 -30.74
N GLY A 629 13.16 10.17 -31.91
CA GLY A 629 13.74 9.67 -33.16
C GLY A 629 13.38 8.22 -33.52
N ALA A 630 12.28 7.68 -32.96
CA ALA A 630 11.82 6.31 -33.19
C ALA A 630 11.58 5.94 -34.67
N ASP A 631 11.33 6.93 -35.54
CA ASP A 631 11.14 6.77 -36.98
C ASP A 631 12.45 6.91 -37.80
N GLY A 632 13.60 7.01 -37.13
CA GLY A 632 14.92 7.15 -37.77
C GLY A 632 15.51 5.83 -38.29
N LYS A 633 16.81 5.84 -38.62
CA LYS A 633 17.53 4.63 -39.07
C LYS A 633 17.75 3.62 -37.94
N LEU A 634 18.00 4.10 -36.72
CA LEU A 634 18.29 3.28 -35.53
C LEU A 634 17.08 3.18 -34.59
N GLY A 635 16.23 4.21 -34.57
CA GLY A 635 15.07 4.32 -33.68
C GLY A 635 14.15 3.10 -33.65
N PRO A 636 13.80 2.46 -34.79
CA PRO A 636 12.93 1.29 -34.81
C PRO A 636 13.50 0.11 -34.01
N SER A 637 14.78 -0.22 -34.22
CA SER A 637 15.44 -1.33 -33.51
C SER A 637 15.53 -1.06 -31.99
N ILE A 638 15.85 0.17 -31.60
CA ILE A 638 15.86 0.56 -30.18
C ILE A 638 14.46 0.48 -29.57
N TYR A 639 13.43 0.95 -30.28
CA TYR A 639 12.05 0.85 -29.81
C TYR A 639 11.64 -0.61 -29.56
N GLU A 640 11.89 -1.49 -30.53
CA GLU A 640 11.55 -2.91 -30.44
C GLU A 640 12.30 -3.60 -29.30
N ALA A 641 13.59 -3.32 -29.13
CA ALA A 641 14.38 -3.89 -28.05
C ALA A 641 13.93 -3.42 -26.67
N LEU A 642 13.63 -2.12 -26.49
CA LEU A 642 13.12 -1.58 -25.24
C LEU A 642 11.77 -2.22 -24.86
N VAL A 643 10.83 -2.30 -25.80
CA VAL A 643 9.52 -2.94 -25.54
C VAL A 643 9.67 -4.42 -25.22
N SER A 644 10.52 -5.13 -25.97
CA SER A 644 10.77 -6.57 -25.75
C SER A 644 11.44 -6.85 -24.40
N ALA A 645 12.25 -5.91 -23.91
CA ALA A 645 12.90 -5.98 -22.60
C ALA A 645 11.99 -5.53 -21.45
N GLY A 646 10.71 -5.23 -21.71
CA GLY A 646 9.71 -4.88 -20.69
C GLY A 646 9.66 -3.41 -20.31
N PHE A 647 10.36 -2.52 -21.01
CA PHE A 647 10.26 -1.08 -20.78
C PHE A 647 8.95 -0.53 -21.33
N THR A 648 8.39 0.45 -20.63
CA THR A 648 7.26 1.24 -21.12
C THR A 648 7.80 2.42 -21.92
N VAL A 649 7.66 2.36 -23.25
CA VAL A 649 8.26 3.34 -24.16
C VAL A 649 7.25 4.42 -24.57
N THR A 650 7.60 5.69 -24.40
CA THR A 650 6.86 6.85 -24.93
C THR A 650 7.61 7.42 -26.12
N VAL A 651 7.01 7.37 -27.31
CA VAL A 651 7.64 7.99 -28.50
C VAL A 651 7.33 9.48 -28.54
N LEU A 652 8.37 10.31 -28.48
CA LEU A 652 8.25 11.76 -28.63
C LEU A 652 8.32 12.14 -30.11
N LYS A 653 7.27 12.79 -30.62
CA LYS A 653 7.18 13.30 -31.99
C LYS A 653 7.06 14.81 -31.98
N ARG A 654 7.59 15.45 -33.01
CA ARG A 654 7.30 16.86 -33.30
C ARG A 654 5.93 17.01 -33.95
N ASP A 655 5.24 18.12 -33.72
CA ASP A 655 3.94 18.42 -34.33
C ASP A 655 4.00 18.38 -35.86
N SER A 656 5.10 18.82 -36.46
CA SER A 656 5.29 18.77 -37.92
C SER A 656 5.68 17.38 -38.46
N SER A 657 5.69 16.33 -37.63
CA SER A 657 6.14 15.01 -38.06
C SER A 657 5.29 14.48 -39.20
N LYS A 658 5.96 14.11 -40.30
CA LYS A 658 5.32 13.51 -41.47
C LYS A 658 5.27 11.99 -41.39
N SER A 659 5.83 11.38 -40.34
CA SER A 659 5.79 9.93 -40.17
C SER A 659 4.35 9.47 -39.95
N LYS A 660 3.95 8.42 -40.68
CA LYS A 660 2.65 7.76 -40.54
C LYS A 660 2.68 6.61 -39.52
N THR A 661 3.85 6.27 -38.98
CA THR A 661 3.98 5.21 -37.97
C THR A 661 3.26 5.63 -36.69
N SER A 662 2.41 4.76 -36.17
CA SER A 662 1.74 4.97 -34.89
C SER A 662 2.31 4.01 -33.86
N TYR A 663 2.68 4.54 -32.70
CA TYR A 663 3.12 3.75 -31.57
C TYR A 663 1.98 3.63 -30.54
N PRO A 664 1.89 2.51 -29.78
CA PRO A 664 0.90 2.32 -28.72
C PRO A 664 0.84 3.48 -27.73
N SER A 665 1.98 4.16 -27.51
CA SER A 665 1.96 5.44 -26.84
C SER A 665 3.05 6.37 -27.36
N GLN A 666 2.58 7.54 -27.77
CA GLN A 666 3.35 8.61 -28.35
C GLN A 666 2.77 9.96 -27.91
N VAL A 667 3.62 10.97 -27.85
CA VAL A 667 3.22 12.35 -27.53
C VAL A 667 3.81 13.26 -28.59
N SER A 668 3.02 14.25 -29.02
CA SER A 668 3.48 15.30 -29.91
C SER A 668 3.90 16.54 -29.11
N ILE A 669 4.93 17.24 -29.57
CA ILE A 669 5.43 18.47 -28.97
C ILE A 669 5.65 19.54 -30.05
N PRO A 670 5.47 20.84 -29.73
CA PRO A 670 5.82 21.91 -30.65
C PRO A 670 7.26 21.81 -31.16
N ASP A 671 7.45 22.09 -32.45
CA ASP A 671 8.72 22.02 -33.17
C ASP A 671 9.87 22.85 -32.56
N ALA A 672 9.55 23.83 -31.71
CA ALA A 672 10.53 24.64 -31.01
C ALA A 672 11.29 23.84 -29.92
N PHE A 673 10.66 22.81 -29.34
CA PHE A 673 11.17 22.05 -28.20
C PHE A 673 11.62 22.99 -27.06
N ASN A 674 10.72 23.87 -26.62
CA ASN A 674 11.00 24.72 -25.47
C ASN A 674 11.10 23.86 -24.21
N VAL A 675 11.91 24.30 -23.26
CA VAL A 675 12.18 23.54 -22.03
C VAL A 675 10.89 23.29 -21.24
N GLU A 676 9.98 24.26 -21.14
CA GLU A 676 8.75 24.11 -20.36
C GLU A 676 7.79 23.08 -20.99
N ASP A 677 7.62 23.10 -22.32
CA ASP A 677 6.83 22.10 -23.05
C ASP A 677 7.42 20.70 -22.87
N LEU A 678 8.76 20.59 -22.90
CA LEU A 678 9.46 19.33 -22.66
C LEU A 678 9.30 18.83 -21.24
N VAL A 679 9.33 19.72 -20.24
CA VAL A 679 9.15 19.35 -18.83
C VAL A 679 7.78 18.72 -18.60
N GLU A 680 6.73 19.23 -19.24
CA GLU A 680 5.39 18.67 -19.14
C GLU A 680 5.35 17.22 -19.68
N VAL A 681 5.94 16.99 -20.86
CA VAL A 681 5.94 15.68 -21.51
C VAL A 681 6.88 14.67 -20.85
N LEU A 682 7.99 15.14 -20.29
CA LEU A 682 9.01 14.29 -19.65
C LEU A 682 8.70 13.99 -18.17
N ARG A 683 7.71 14.65 -17.58
CA ARG A 683 7.35 14.44 -16.17
C ARG A 683 6.96 12.99 -15.91
N GLY A 684 7.60 12.38 -14.92
CA GLY A 684 7.35 10.98 -14.55
C GLY A 684 7.99 9.95 -15.50
N GLN A 685 8.89 10.36 -16.41
CA GLN A 685 9.73 9.44 -17.17
C GLN A 685 11.05 9.18 -16.43
N ASP A 686 11.57 7.96 -16.49
CA ASP A 686 12.81 7.58 -15.81
C ASP A 686 14.06 7.89 -16.66
N ALA A 687 13.95 7.70 -17.98
CA ALA A 687 15.03 7.91 -18.92
C ALA A 687 14.57 8.49 -20.26
N ILE A 688 15.50 9.08 -21.01
CA ILE A 688 15.31 9.41 -22.42
C ILE A 688 16.45 8.86 -23.28
N VAL A 689 16.08 8.32 -24.44
CA VAL A 689 16.99 7.90 -25.50
C VAL A 689 16.77 8.77 -26.72
N VAL A 690 17.83 9.41 -27.20
CA VAL A 690 17.78 10.34 -28.32
C VAL A 690 18.49 9.73 -29.54
N THR A 691 17.77 9.56 -30.64
CA THR A 691 18.27 8.93 -31.89
C THR A 691 18.14 9.84 -33.11
N ILE A 692 18.18 11.16 -32.89
CA ILE A 692 18.12 12.20 -33.94
C ILE A 692 19.52 12.46 -34.54
N LYS A 693 19.64 13.48 -35.39
CA LYS A 693 20.95 13.88 -35.92
C LYS A 693 21.84 14.44 -34.80
N GLY A 694 23.01 13.84 -34.60
CA GLY A 694 23.96 14.27 -33.56
C GLY A 694 24.44 15.72 -33.68
N SER A 695 24.30 16.35 -34.86
CA SER A 695 24.61 17.77 -35.07
C SER A 695 23.59 18.73 -34.44
N GLU A 696 22.43 18.25 -34.00
CA GLU A 696 21.40 19.07 -33.32
C GLU A 696 21.75 19.29 -31.84
N THR A 697 22.93 19.85 -31.58
CA THR A 697 23.50 20.03 -30.22
C THR A 697 22.57 20.86 -29.33
N GLU A 698 22.14 22.04 -29.80
CA GLU A 698 21.34 22.97 -28.97
C GLU A 698 19.95 22.41 -28.65
N LEU A 699 19.37 21.59 -29.53
CA LEU A 699 18.13 20.88 -29.24
C LEU A 699 18.36 19.86 -28.12
N GLN A 700 19.41 19.05 -28.21
CA GLN A 700 19.72 18.04 -27.20
C GLN A 700 20.06 18.66 -25.83
N LYS A 701 20.73 19.83 -25.80
CA LYS A 701 20.93 20.59 -24.56
C LYS A 701 19.61 21.00 -23.91
N ARG A 702 18.66 21.54 -24.68
CA ARG A 702 17.31 21.88 -24.16
C ARG A 702 16.58 20.66 -23.61
N ILE A 703 16.71 19.50 -24.25
CA ILE A 703 16.12 18.25 -23.76
C ILE A 703 16.78 17.84 -22.43
N ALA A 704 18.11 17.93 -22.32
CA ALA A 704 18.82 17.62 -21.09
C ALA A 704 18.43 18.58 -19.94
N ASP A 705 18.32 19.89 -20.20
CA ASP A 705 17.78 20.88 -19.24
C ASP A 705 16.37 20.50 -18.77
N ALA A 706 15.50 20.10 -19.70
CA ALA A 706 14.14 19.68 -19.39
C ALA A 706 14.11 18.37 -18.59
N CYS A 707 14.99 17.41 -18.88
CA CYS A 707 15.16 16.18 -18.11
C CYS A 707 15.48 16.48 -16.65
N VAL A 708 16.44 17.36 -16.39
CA VAL A 708 16.80 17.78 -15.02
C VAL A 708 15.59 18.40 -14.32
N LYS A 709 14.90 19.34 -14.96
CA LYS A 709 13.71 19.99 -14.39
C LYS A 709 12.54 19.03 -14.15
N ALA A 710 12.38 18.01 -14.99
CA ALA A 710 11.32 17.02 -14.90
C ALA A 710 11.63 15.85 -13.95
N GLY A 711 12.87 15.76 -13.43
CA GLY A 711 13.32 14.68 -12.57
C GLY A 711 13.67 13.37 -13.32
N VAL A 712 13.99 13.44 -14.61
CA VAL A 712 14.45 12.30 -15.41
C VAL A 712 15.87 11.91 -14.99
N LYS A 713 16.10 10.62 -14.74
CA LYS A 713 17.33 10.10 -14.10
C LYS A 713 18.46 9.82 -15.08
N ARG A 714 18.12 9.36 -16.31
CA ARG A 714 19.09 8.93 -17.31
C ARG A 714 18.87 9.56 -18.68
N PHE A 715 19.94 10.09 -19.28
CA PHE A 715 19.96 10.64 -20.62
C PHE A 715 20.94 9.89 -21.53
N ILE A 716 20.47 9.34 -22.65
CA ILE A 716 21.31 8.76 -23.70
C ILE A 716 21.29 9.71 -24.92
N PRO A 717 22.38 10.46 -25.20
CA PRO A 717 22.45 11.39 -26.33
C PRO A 717 22.47 10.66 -27.67
N ALA A 718 22.21 11.40 -28.75
CA ALA A 718 22.37 10.93 -30.13
C ALA A 718 23.84 10.82 -30.55
N ASP A 719 24.60 9.98 -29.83
CA ASP A 719 26.01 9.74 -30.10
C ASP A 719 26.17 8.58 -31.10
N PHE A 720 25.80 7.35 -30.73
CA PHE A 720 25.76 6.12 -31.54
C PHE A 720 26.80 6.11 -32.68
N GLY A 721 28.05 6.41 -32.32
CA GLY A 721 29.08 6.85 -33.28
C GLY A 721 29.79 5.70 -33.98
N SER A 722 30.18 5.93 -35.23
CA SER A 722 31.10 5.06 -35.97
C SER A 722 32.53 5.12 -35.46
N VAL A 723 32.90 6.24 -34.83
CA VAL A 723 34.22 6.48 -34.27
C VAL A 723 34.16 7.28 -32.98
N ASP A 724 35.27 7.29 -32.24
CA ASP A 724 35.49 8.19 -31.11
C ASP A 724 35.53 9.65 -31.59
N SER A 725 34.41 10.34 -31.41
CA SER A 725 34.24 11.74 -31.84
C SER A 725 35.09 12.73 -31.06
N SER A 726 35.74 12.32 -29.97
CA SER A 726 36.68 13.16 -29.21
C SER A 726 38.09 13.18 -29.80
N SER A 727 38.42 12.24 -30.70
CA SER A 727 39.75 12.17 -31.33
C SER A 727 40.05 13.39 -32.20
N ALA A 728 41.29 13.89 -32.11
CA ALA A 728 41.77 15.03 -32.89
C ALA A 728 41.69 14.75 -34.41
N LEU A 729 42.07 13.53 -34.82
CA LEU A 729 42.02 13.10 -36.23
C LEU A 729 40.57 13.10 -36.74
N THR A 730 39.65 12.53 -35.97
CA THR A 730 38.23 12.46 -36.29
C THR A 730 37.61 13.84 -36.47
N GLN A 731 37.93 14.80 -35.61
CA GLN A 731 37.43 16.17 -35.69
C GLN A 731 38.12 17.02 -36.77
N GLU A 732 39.36 16.68 -37.14
CA GLU A 732 40.07 17.31 -38.27
C GLU A 732 39.41 16.92 -39.59
N LEU A 733 39.15 15.63 -39.78
CA LEU A 733 38.58 15.09 -41.01
C LEU A 733 37.09 15.37 -41.14
N VAL A 734 36.34 15.25 -40.05
CA VAL A 734 34.89 15.46 -40.04
C VAL A 734 34.55 16.45 -38.91
N PRO A 735 34.64 17.77 -39.18
CA PRO A 735 34.41 18.81 -38.16
C PRO A 735 33.05 18.74 -37.45
N LEU A 736 32.05 18.08 -38.07
CA LEU A 736 30.75 17.84 -37.47
C LEU A 736 30.83 17.04 -36.15
N TYR A 737 31.87 16.25 -35.91
CA TYR A 737 32.04 15.53 -34.66
C TYR A 737 32.28 16.42 -33.44
N LYS A 738 32.70 17.68 -33.65
CA LYS A 738 32.80 18.68 -32.58
C LYS A 738 31.45 18.92 -31.88
N HIS A 739 30.33 18.76 -32.60
CA HIS A 739 28.99 18.87 -32.04
C HIS A 739 28.68 17.82 -30.98
N LYS A 740 29.17 16.59 -31.16
CA LYS A 740 28.97 15.48 -30.21
C LYS A 740 29.84 15.67 -28.97
N THR A 741 31.09 16.09 -29.16
CA THR A 741 32.01 16.44 -28.06
C THR A 741 31.45 17.58 -27.20
N ALA A 742 30.99 18.67 -27.83
CA ALA A 742 30.40 19.81 -27.13
C ALA A 742 29.13 19.46 -26.34
N LEU A 743 28.31 18.51 -26.84
CA LEU A 743 27.16 18.01 -26.09
C LEU A 743 27.60 17.21 -24.86
N ARG A 744 28.60 16.32 -24.99
CA ARG A 744 29.11 15.53 -23.86
C ARG A 744 29.71 16.41 -22.77
N GLU A 745 30.51 17.42 -23.14
CA GLU A 745 31.07 18.40 -22.20
C GLU A 745 29.95 19.08 -21.39
N TYR A 746 28.88 19.48 -22.07
CA TYR A 746 27.72 20.06 -21.40
C TYR A 746 27.00 19.06 -20.48
N LEU A 747 26.82 17.79 -20.89
CA LEU A 747 26.21 16.76 -20.04
C LEU A 747 27.06 16.42 -18.81
N ILE A 748 28.39 16.47 -18.92
CA ILE A 748 29.33 16.34 -17.80
C ILE A 748 29.10 17.46 -16.79
N GLU A 749 29.07 18.72 -17.24
CA GLU A 749 28.81 19.87 -16.37
C GLU A 749 27.42 19.79 -15.72
N LEU A 750 26.41 19.32 -16.46
CA LEU A 750 25.04 19.21 -15.98
C LEU A 750 24.92 18.14 -14.88
N ALA A 751 25.50 16.96 -15.08
CA ALA A 751 25.50 15.89 -14.08
C ALA A 751 26.30 16.25 -12.81
N GLN A 752 27.36 17.05 -12.94
CA GLN A 752 28.10 17.57 -11.78
C GLN A 752 27.25 18.53 -10.93
N LYS A 753 26.33 19.28 -11.55
CA LYS A 753 25.43 20.22 -10.86
C LYS A 753 24.19 19.54 -10.28
N HIS A 754 23.81 18.36 -10.80
CA HIS A 754 22.57 17.67 -10.46
C HIS A 754 22.85 16.18 -10.21
N SER A 755 23.05 15.81 -8.94
CA SER A 755 23.44 14.45 -8.55
C SER A 755 22.41 13.35 -8.90
N SER A 756 21.14 13.71 -9.08
CA SER A 756 20.07 12.79 -9.51
C SER A 756 20.01 12.58 -11.03
N PHE A 757 20.79 13.33 -11.81
CA PHE A 757 20.83 13.24 -13.27
C PHE A 757 22.12 12.57 -13.73
N THR A 758 21.97 11.56 -14.59
CA THR A 758 23.09 10.83 -15.18
C THR A 758 22.96 10.73 -16.69
N TRP A 759 24.09 10.54 -17.39
CA TRP A 759 24.10 10.34 -18.83
C TRP A 759 25.00 9.18 -19.25
N THR A 760 24.74 8.58 -20.42
CA THR A 760 25.62 7.56 -21.01
C THR A 760 25.70 7.74 -22.50
N SER A 761 26.91 7.93 -23.04
CA SER A 761 27.13 7.97 -24.49
C SER A 761 27.57 6.61 -25.02
N LEU A 762 27.06 6.19 -26.18
CA LEU A 762 27.37 4.92 -26.82
C LEU A 762 28.13 5.11 -28.14
N VAL A 763 29.29 4.48 -28.27
CA VAL A 763 30.07 4.35 -29.52
C VAL A 763 30.08 2.87 -29.91
N CYS A 764 29.69 2.56 -31.14
CA CYS A 764 29.41 1.18 -31.55
C CYS A 764 30.08 0.77 -32.87
N GLY A 765 30.94 1.61 -33.44
CA GLY A 765 31.43 1.36 -34.80
C GLY A 765 30.35 1.60 -35.85
N HIS A 766 30.63 1.26 -37.11
CA HIS A 766 29.63 1.43 -38.17
C HIS A 766 28.40 0.55 -37.93
N PHE A 767 27.23 1.04 -38.33
CA PHE A 767 26.00 0.25 -38.36
C PHE A 767 26.07 -0.73 -39.51
N PHE A 768 26.57 -1.94 -39.23
CA PHE A 768 27.01 -2.90 -40.22
C PHE A 768 25.91 -3.30 -41.19
N ASP A 769 24.71 -3.53 -40.68
CA ASP A 769 23.55 -3.99 -41.41
C ASP A 769 22.55 -2.85 -41.71
N GLN A 770 22.96 -1.58 -41.64
CA GLN A 770 22.07 -0.46 -42.01
C GLN A 770 22.17 -0.12 -43.50
N SER A 771 23.38 0.11 -44.01
CA SER A 771 23.63 0.51 -45.40
C SER A 771 24.94 -0.08 -45.89
N LEU A 772 24.85 -1.08 -46.78
CA LEU A 772 26.02 -1.73 -47.37
C LEU A 772 26.82 -0.77 -48.26
N GLU A 773 26.14 0.10 -49.02
CA GLU A 773 26.81 1.09 -49.86
C GLU A 773 27.65 2.08 -49.05
N PHE A 774 27.17 2.50 -47.87
CA PHE A 774 27.96 3.32 -46.95
C PHE A 774 29.24 2.60 -46.46
N LEU A 775 29.20 1.26 -46.37
CA LEU A 775 30.37 0.43 -46.06
C LEU A 775 31.23 0.12 -47.29
N HIS A 776 30.91 0.72 -48.44
CA HIS A 776 31.49 0.44 -49.75
C HIS A 776 31.34 -1.03 -50.19
N ILE A 777 30.21 -1.64 -49.82
CA ILE A 777 29.80 -2.99 -50.19
C ILE A 777 28.62 -2.88 -51.18
N TYR A 778 28.88 -3.23 -52.43
CA TYR A 778 27.94 -3.08 -53.55
C TYR A 778 27.39 -4.45 -53.94
N LEU A 779 26.36 -4.90 -53.22
CA LEU A 779 25.78 -6.24 -53.35
C LEU A 779 25.33 -6.59 -54.78
N PRO A 780 24.59 -5.73 -55.53
CA PRO A 780 24.18 -6.04 -56.90
C PRO A 780 25.36 -6.21 -57.88
N GLN A 781 26.45 -5.47 -57.66
CA GLN A 781 27.66 -5.50 -58.46
C GLN A 781 28.63 -6.60 -58.02
N ARG A 782 28.41 -7.23 -56.85
CA ARG A 782 29.36 -8.12 -56.19
C ARG A 782 30.75 -7.49 -56.10
N ARG A 783 30.78 -6.22 -55.70
CA ARG A 783 31.98 -5.39 -55.60
C ARG A 783 32.12 -4.87 -54.18
N ILE A 784 33.33 -4.90 -53.65
CA ILE A 784 33.68 -4.29 -52.36
C ILE A 784 34.92 -3.42 -52.53
N GLU A 785 34.89 -2.23 -51.92
CA GLU A 785 36.07 -1.38 -51.86
C GLU A 785 36.73 -1.52 -50.48
N ILE A 786 38.04 -1.71 -50.47
CA ILE A 786 38.82 -1.94 -49.25
C ILE A 786 39.90 -0.86 -49.10
N ILE A 787 40.31 -0.59 -47.86
CA ILE A 787 41.41 0.32 -47.55
C ILE A 787 42.71 -0.49 -47.48
N ASN A 788 43.74 0.00 -48.17
CA ASN A 788 45.06 -0.64 -48.27
C ASN A 788 44.92 -2.11 -48.68
N ASP A 789 45.44 -3.05 -47.90
CA ASP A 789 45.33 -4.49 -48.15
C ASP A 789 44.10 -5.15 -47.50
N GLY A 790 43.23 -4.36 -46.85
CA GLY A 790 42.02 -4.83 -46.18
C GLY A 790 42.26 -5.69 -44.94
N SER A 791 43.50 -5.79 -44.44
CA SER A 791 43.87 -6.64 -43.30
C SER A 791 43.61 -6.01 -41.94
N GLN A 792 43.48 -4.67 -41.88
CA GLN A 792 43.25 -3.95 -40.64
C GLN A 792 41.91 -4.35 -40.01
N LYS A 793 41.95 -4.65 -38.71
CA LYS A 793 40.79 -4.98 -37.90
C LYS A 793 40.06 -3.70 -37.47
N TRP A 794 38.74 -3.76 -37.50
CA TRP A 794 37.86 -2.68 -37.08
C TRP A 794 36.57 -3.25 -36.46
N SER A 795 35.98 -2.45 -35.58
CA SER A 795 34.79 -2.73 -34.81
C SER A 795 33.57 -2.22 -35.55
N ALA A 796 32.60 -3.10 -35.76
CA ALA A 796 31.29 -2.77 -36.31
C ALA A 796 30.20 -3.38 -35.45
N SER A 797 28.99 -2.84 -35.55
CA SER A 797 27.83 -3.40 -34.85
C SER A 797 26.60 -3.51 -35.73
N SER A 798 25.85 -4.60 -35.57
CA SER A 798 24.50 -4.70 -36.09
C SER A 798 23.57 -3.74 -35.34
N LEU A 799 22.47 -3.33 -35.97
CA LEU A 799 21.43 -2.54 -35.32
C LEU A 799 20.82 -3.29 -34.11
N ALA A 800 20.77 -4.62 -34.16
CA ALA A 800 20.29 -5.46 -33.06
C ALA A 800 21.20 -5.38 -31.83
N GLN A 801 22.52 -5.49 -32.01
CA GLN A 801 23.49 -5.36 -30.92
C GLN A 801 23.47 -3.96 -30.31
N ILE A 802 23.36 -2.90 -31.13
CA ILE A 802 23.26 -1.51 -30.65
C ILE A 802 21.98 -1.33 -29.80
N ALA A 803 20.87 -1.90 -30.25
CA ALA A 803 19.60 -1.84 -29.52
C ALA A 803 19.66 -2.62 -28.20
N LEU A 804 20.28 -3.81 -28.20
CA LEU A 804 20.52 -4.60 -26.99
C LEU A 804 21.45 -3.84 -26.03
N ALA A 805 22.53 -3.25 -26.50
CA ALA A 805 23.43 -2.43 -25.68
C ALA A 805 22.67 -1.26 -25.03
N THR A 806 21.79 -0.59 -25.78
CA THR A 806 20.93 0.49 -25.26
C THR A 806 20.04 0.00 -24.11
N VAL A 807 19.42 -1.17 -24.27
CA VAL A 807 18.65 -1.83 -23.20
C VAL A 807 19.53 -2.12 -21.98
N ARG A 808 20.71 -2.71 -22.18
CA ARG A 808 21.64 -3.06 -21.09
C ARG A 808 22.14 -1.84 -20.32
N ILE A 809 22.36 -0.72 -20.99
CA ILE A 809 22.71 0.55 -20.34
C ILE A 809 21.63 0.97 -19.34
N LEU A 810 20.36 0.89 -19.74
CA LEU A 810 19.23 1.26 -18.87
C LEU A 810 18.98 0.24 -17.75
N GLN A 811 19.26 -1.05 -17.98
CA GLN A 811 19.17 -2.10 -16.97
C GLN A 811 20.33 -2.08 -15.95
N ARG A 812 21.42 -1.40 -16.26
CA ARG A 812 22.63 -1.34 -15.42
C ARG A 812 23.04 0.13 -15.18
N PRO A 813 22.17 0.93 -14.55
CA PRO A 813 22.40 2.37 -14.42
C PRO A 813 23.68 2.69 -13.65
N ASP A 814 24.03 1.92 -12.61
CA ASP A 814 25.14 2.26 -11.71
C ASP A 814 26.51 2.18 -12.40
N VAL A 815 26.74 1.14 -13.21
CA VAL A 815 28.03 0.92 -13.88
C VAL A 815 28.20 1.74 -15.16
N THR A 816 27.11 2.27 -15.72
CA THR A 816 27.10 3.02 -16.98
C THR A 816 26.92 4.52 -16.82
N ALA A 817 26.73 5.01 -15.59
CA ALA A 817 26.49 6.42 -15.32
C ALA A 817 27.70 7.31 -15.66
N ASN A 818 27.41 8.44 -16.29
CA ASN A 818 28.30 9.59 -16.52
C ASN A 818 29.58 9.26 -17.30
N ARG A 819 29.49 8.38 -18.28
CA ARG A 819 30.61 7.98 -19.14
C ARG A 819 30.20 7.70 -20.58
N MET A 820 31.19 7.76 -21.45
CA MET A 820 31.10 7.25 -22.82
C MET A 820 31.59 5.80 -22.82
N ILE A 821 30.88 4.91 -23.52
CA ILE A 821 31.21 3.49 -23.58
C ILE A 821 31.31 3.00 -25.02
N TYR A 822 32.09 1.94 -25.21
CA TYR A 822 32.32 1.32 -26.50
C TYR A 822 31.78 -0.11 -26.53
N ILE A 823 31.06 -0.47 -27.59
CA ILE A 823 30.56 -1.83 -27.84
C ILE A 823 30.85 -2.23 -29.29
N GLN A 824 30.79 -3.53 -29.57
CA GLN A 824 30.86 -4.05 -30.92
C GLN A 824 29.99 -5.30 -31.08
N SER A 825 29.59 -5.59 -32.31
CA SER A 825 29.18 -6.95 -32.68
C SER A 825 30.40 -7.80 -32.97
N PHE A 826 31.42 -7.25 -33.63
CA PHE A 826 32.62 -8.02 -33.97
C PHE A 826 33.81 -7.10 -34.28
N LEU A 827 35.02 -7.64 -34.10
CA LEU A 827 36.30 -7.06 -34.53
C LEU A 827 36.84 -7.82 -35.76
N VAL A 828 36.65 -7.24 -36.95
CA VAL A 828 36.85 -7.91 -38.24
C VAL A 828 37.66 -7.06 -39.21
N SER A 829 38.27 -7.70 -40.19
CA SER A 829 38.96 -7.07 -41.31
C SER A 829 38.04 -6.99 -42.53
N GLN A 830 38.31 -6.05 -43.45
CA GLN A 830 37.53 -5.97 -44.69
C GLN A 830 37.69 -7.24 -45.55
N ASN A 831 38.80 -7.96 -45.42
CA ASN A 831 39.01 -9.26 -46.04
C ASN A 831 38.08 -10.35 -45.46
N GLU A 832 37.90 -10.38 -44.14
CA GLU A 832 36.96 -11.32 -43.50
C GLU A 832 35.50 -10.99 -43.88
N VAL A 833 35.14 -9.70 -43.93
CA VAL A 833 33.83 -9.24 -44.40
C VAL A 833 33.61 -9.66 -45.86
N THR A 834 34.58 -9.43 -46.74
CA THR A 834 34.52 -9.88 -48.14
C THR A 834 34.25 -11.38 -48.22
N ALA A 835 35.00 -12.18 -47.47
CA ALA A 835 34.86 -13.63 -47.47
C ALA A 835 33.48 -14.08 -46.94
N ALA A 836 32.91 -13.39 -45.95
CA ALA A 836 31.57 -13.66 -45.46
C ALA A 836 30.49 -13.38 -46.52
N PHE A 837 30.61 -12.27 -47.27
CA PHE A 837 29.69 -11.96 -48.39
C PHE A 837 29.83 -12.95 -49.54
N GLU A 838 31.05 -13.38 -49.89
CA GLU A 838 31.28 -14.45 -50.86
C GLU A 838 30.56 -15.74 -50.43
N ARG A 839 30.69 -16.15 -49.15
CA ARG A 839 30.00 -17.33 -48.60
C ARG A 839 28.47 -17.18 -48.64
N ALA A 840 27.95 -16.04 -48.21
CA ALA A 840 26.50 -15.78 -48.17
C ALA A 840 25.86 -15.73 -49.57
N THR A 841 26.62 -15.35 -50.60
CA THR A 841 26.14 -15.25 -52.00
C THR A 841 26.46 -16.48 -52.86
N GLY A 842 26.58 -17.65 -52.23
CA GLY A 842 26.77 -18.94 -52.91
C GLY A 842 28.20 -19.24 -53.35
N GLY A 843 29.19 -18.60 -52.73
CA GLY A 843 30.62 -18.83 -52.96
C GLY A 843 31.20 -18.14 -54.19
N ALA A 844 30.46 -17.22 -54.82
CA ALA A 844 30.96 -16.46 -55.97
C ALA A 844 32.06 -15.48 -55.53
N LYS A 845 33.09 -15.30 -56.36
CA LYS A 845 34.14 -14.31 -56.13
C LYS A 845 33.64 -12.89 -56.37
N TRP A 846 34.04 -11.98 -55.50
CA TRP A 846 33.69 -10.56 -55.58
C TRP A 846 34.85 -9.74 -56.17
N GLU A 847 34.53 -8.65 -56.87
CA GLU A 847 35.51 -7.65 -57.29
C GLU A 847 35.97 -6.85 -56.07
N VAL A 848 37.27 -6.89 -55.78
CA VAL A 848 37.89 -6.17 -54.67
C VAL A 848 38.69 -4.99 -55.20
N VAL A 849 38.29 -3.77 -54.83
CA VAL A 849 38.96 -2.53 -55.24
C VAL A 849 39.70 -1.94 -54.04
N SER A 850 41.03 -1.97 -54.07
CA SER A 850 41.86 -1.37 -53.01
C SER A 850 42.00 0.15 -53.20
N LYS A 851 41.88 0.89 -52.10
CA LYS A 851 42.14 2.34 -52.00
C LYS A 851 43.26 2.59 -51.01
N ASP A 852 44.26 3.36 -51.41
CA ASP A 852 45.31 3.84 -50.50
C ASP A 852 44.71 4.81 -49.47
N SER A 853 44.92 4.56 -48.18
CA SER A 853 44.28 5.34 -47.10
C SER A 853 44.69 6.80 -47.09
N GLU A 854 45.97 7.13 -47.34
CA GLU A 854 46.47 8.50 -47.26
C GLU A 854 45.97 9.32 -48.44
N LYS A 855 46.09 8.76 -49.65
CA LYS A 855 45.61 9.40 -50.87
C LYS A 855 44.08 9.59 -50.83
N TYR A 856 43.34 8.56 -50.43
CA TYR A 856 41.89 8.62 -50.34
C TYR A 856 41.44 9.66 -49.31
N ARG A 857 42.11 9.72 -48.14
CA ARG A 857 41.89 10.75 -47.13
C ARG A 857 42.04 12.15 -47.72
N GLU A 858 43.14 12.43 -48.40
CA GLU A 858 43.43 13.76 -48.94
C GLU A 858 42.41 14.18 -50.00
N GLU A 859 42.11 13.29 -50.95
CA GLU A 859 41.15 13.54 -52.03
C GLU A 859 39.74 13.82 -51.50
N GLU A 860 39.24 12.98 -50.58
CA GLU A 860 37.91 13.16 -50.01
C GLU A 860 37.87 14.37 -49.06
N LYS A 861 38.96 14.70 -48.36
CA LYS A 861 39.03 15.90 -47.52
C LYS A 861 38.89 17.19 -48.33
N ILE A 862 39.56 17.29 -49.48
CA ILE A 862 39.44 18.45 -50.37
C ILE A 862 37.99 18.62 -50.83
N LYS A 863 37.32 17.52 -51.23
CA LYS A 863 35.91 17.55 -51.66
C LYS A 863 34.98 17.92 -50.50
N ALA A 864 35.19 17.34 -49.32
CA ALA A 864 34.40 17.62 -48.13
C ALA A 864 34.53 19.10 -47.71
N ASP A 865 35.74 19.66 -47.76
CA ASP A 865 35.99 21.09 -47.48
C ASP A 865 35.34 22.01 -48.53
N ALA A 866 35.17 21.52 -49.76
CA ALA A 866 34.41 22.19 -50.80
C ALA A 866 32.88 22.05 -50.65
N GLY A 867 32.41 21.32 -49.63
CA GLY A 867 30.98 21.15 -49.30
C GLY A 867 30.33 19.89 -49.88
N ASP A 868 31.11 18.94 -50.41
CA ASP A 868 30.60 17.66 -50.88
C ASP A 868 30.16 16.78 -49.70
N LYS A 869 28.88 16.43 -49.66
CA LYS A 869 28.29 15.63 -48.58
C LYS A 869 28.66 14.15 -48.68
N GLU A 870 28.82 13.63 -49.89
CA GLU A 870 29.21 12.23 -50.09
C GLU A 870 30.66 12.04 -49.65
N ALA A 871 31.52 13.01 -49.92
CA ALA A 871 32.89 13.01 -49.44
C ALA A 871 33.00 13.02 -47.90
N VAL A 872 32.08 13.69 -47.21
CA VAL A 872 32.00 13.62 -45.74
C VAL A 872 31.66 12.20 -45.27
N GLU A 873 30.68 11.53 -45.90
CA GLU A 873 30.33 10.14 -45.56
C GLU A 873 31.49 9.18 -45.87
N ASN A 874 32.20 9.39 -46.98
CA ASN A 874 33.41 8.63 -47.35
C ASN A 874 34.53 8.77 -46.32
N LEU A 875 34.72 9.98 -45.76
CA LEU A 875 35.67 10.21 -44.66
C LEU A 875 35.22 9.52 -43.36
N VAL A 876 33.91 9.48 -43.08
CA VAL A 876 33.39 8.73 -41.93
C VAL A 876 33.64 7.22 -42.11
N TRP A 877 33.36 6.67 -43.29
CA TRP A 877 33.68 5.28 -43.61
C TRP A 877 35.16 4.98 -43.45
N LEU A 878 36.03 5.81 -44.02
CA LEU A 878 37.48 5.66 -43.87
C LEU A 878 37.89 5.63 -42.39
N LEU A 879 37.41 6.59 -41.60
CA LEU A 879 37.70 6.69 -40.16
C LEU A 879 37.27 5.42 -39.41
N GLY A 880 36.08 4.89 -39.67
CA GLY A 880 35.64 3.65 -39.01
C GLY A 880 36.37 2.40 -39.51
N ALA A 881 36.95 2.41 -40.72
CA ALA A 881 37.79 1.33 -41.19
C ALA A 881 39.21 1.33 -40.58
N ILE A 882 39.73 2.51 -40.20
CA ILE A 882 41.14 2.66 -39.78
C ILE A 882 41.35 3.05 -38.30
N ASP A 883 40.33 3.59 -37.62
CA ASP A 883 40.45 4.14 -36.25
C ASP A 883 39.43 3.53 -35.27
N ALA A 884 38.70 2.50 -35.69
CA ALA A 884 37.67 1.85 -34.87
C ALA A 884 38.12 0.50 -34.29
N ASP A 885 39.16 0.45 -33.47
CA ASP A 885 39.42 -0.73 -32.61
C ASP A 885 39.11 -0.38 -31.16
N TRP A 886 38.03 -0.94 -30.63
CA TRP A 886 37.57 -0.65 -29.27
C TRP A 886 38.23 -1.49 -28.20
N THR A 887 38.90 -2.59 -28.55
CA THR A 887 39.40 -3.57 -27.57
C THR A 887 40.46 -3.01 -26.64
N GLY A 888 41.21 -2.00 -27.08
CA GLY A 888 42.19 -1.28 -26.27
C GLY A 888 41.64 -0.07 -25.51
N LYS A 889 40.36 0.29 -25.67
CA LYS A 889 39.76 1.46 -25.01
C LYS A 889 39.37 1.10 -23.57
N LYS A 890 39.69 1.99 -22.62
CA LYS A 890 39.37 1.82 -21.20
C LYS A 890 37.88 1.54 -20.95
N ASP A 891 36.99 2.21 -21.69
CA ASP A 891 35.54 2.12 -21.49
C ASP A 891 34.88 1.11 -22.46
N PHE A 892 35.62 0.12 -22.95
CA PHE A 892 35.07 -1.00 -23.73
C PHE A 892 34.23 -1.90 -22.83
N ALA A 893 32.91 -1.94 -23.08
CA ALA A 893 31.90 -2.32 -22.09
C ALA A 893 31.13 -3.60 -22.43
N MET A 894 31.68 -4.49 -23.25
CA MET A 894 31.03 -5.76 -23.61
C MET A 894 30.71 -6.61 -22.38
N GLU A 895 31.70 -6.85 -21.53
CA GLU A 895 31.55 -7.64 -20.29
C GLU A 895 30.63 -6.94 -19.28
N GLU A 896 30.83 -5.64 -19.03
CA GLU A 896 30.03 -4.85 -18.08
C GLU A 896 28.54 -4.80 -18.45
N LEU A 897 28.21 -4.89 -19.75
CA LEU A 897 26.84 -4.94 -20.24
C LEU A 897 26.30 -6.36 -20.42
N GLY A 898 27.13 -7.40 -20.24
CA GLY A 898 26.76 -8.79 -20.51
C GLY A 898 26.43 -9.04 -21.98
N LEU A 899 27.23 -8.46 -22.88
CA LEU A 899 27.14 -8.62 -24.33
C LEU A 899 28.20 -9.61 -24.81
N GLU A 900 27.83 -10.40 -25.81
CA GLU A 900 28.75 -11.27 -26.55
C GLU A 900 28.92 -10.75 -27.98
N GLU A 901 30.05 -11.09 -28.62
CA GLU A 901 30.25 -10.82 -30.04
C GLU A 901 29.33 -11.69 -30.89
N GLU A 902 28.79 -11.11 -31.96
CA GLU A 902 27.93 -11.80 -32.92
C GLU A 902 28.75 -12.56 -33.96
N ASP A 903 28.19 -13.63 -34.51
CA ASP A 903 28.79 -14.35 -35.63
C ASP A 903 28.64 -13.55 -36.94
N LEU A 904 29.78 -13.20 -37.55
CA LEU A 904 29.83 -12.40 -38.78
C LEU A 904 29.07 -13.07 -39.94
N ASP A 905 29.18 -14.39 -40.10
CA ASP A 905 28.53 -15.11 -41.21
C ASP A 905 27.01 -15.14 -41.03
N GLU A 906 26.52 -15.26 -39.79
CA GLU A 906 25.09 -15.17 -39.48
C GLU A 906 24.53 -13.78 -39.79
N VAL A 907 25.19 -12.72 -39.33
CA VAL A 907 24.77 -11.34 -39.58
C VAL A 907 24.80 -11.01 -41.08
N VAL A 908 25.84 -11.41 -41.80
CA VAL A 908 25.95 -11.20 -43.25
C VAL A 908 24.86 -11.98 -44.01
N ARG A 909 24.61 -13.26 -43.67
CA ARG A 909 23.53 -14.05 -44.30
C ARG A 909 22.16 -13.41 -44.08
N ALA A 910 21.88 -12.95 -42.86
CA ALA A 910 20.63 -12.26 -42.55
C ALA A 910 20.50 -10.95 -43.34
N THR A 911 21.58 -10.20 -43.46
CA THR A 911 21.63 -8.93 -44.20
C THR A 911 21.38 -9.14 -45.69
N VAL A 912 22.06 -10.11 -46.33
CA VAL A 912 21.85 -10.46 -47.75
C VAL A 912 20.40 -10.88 -47.98
N LYS A 913 19.88 -11.80 -47.16
CA LYS A 913 18.50 -12.28 -47.27
C LYS A 913 17.47 -11.15 -47.19
N ARG A 914 17.68 -10.16 -46.33
CA ARG A 914 16.79 -9.00 -46.16
C ARG A 914 16.87 -8.01 -47.34
N LEU A 915 17.98 -7.97 -48.07
CA LEU A 915 18.15 -7.06 -49.21
C LEU A 915 17.76 -7.70 -50.55
N GLU A 916 17.77 -9.02 -50.65
CA GLU A 916 17.33 -9.78 -51.83
C GLU A 916 15.82 -10.10 -51.85
N GLY A 917 15.18 -10.12 -50.67
CA GLY A 917 13.73 -10.29 -50.51
C GLY A 917 13.01 -8.96 -50.36
#